data_AF-A0A9P6HTV7-F1
#
_entry.id   AF-A0A9P6HTV7-F1
#
_cell.length_a   1.000
_cell.length_b   1.000
_cell.length_c   1.000
_cell.angle_alpha   90.00
_cell.angle_beta   90.00
_cell.angle_gamma   90.00
#
_symmetry.space_group_name_H-M   'P 1'
#
loop_
_entity.id
_entity.type
_entity.pdbx_description
1 polymer ?
#
loop_
_entity_poly.entity_id
_entity_poly.type
_entity_poly.pdbx_seq_one_letter_code
_entity_poly.pdbx_strand_id
1 'polypeptide(L)'
;MGVEKEVYEKAAPAEIAGRTAWYTSLGEEGKEVFSRDAWGGGQYEAEYARHSPSRYCVLPQIRLEPILKRRAMDLNPHRIFYGHEVLTTEDHGDFAEVTVKNRSTGDVFRRRGTYVIVADGGRMFTKQLGVEWSGESNLLNMISAHIRSPIRNLHPDNRNFITWFTNPAMGGSTLTGYLYQLGPWPEALTDPEKEEWVFVCAQAADDPTKFDAETALARARKTIGIPDLNIELISLSEWTVNALYASRWRVGRHFLVGDSAHRIPPWGALGMNSGIQDANNVVWKLAMALKRPGQQYDGLLDTYHEERSEVGKRVGQTSLQNMRSHSGQIDRVMGVSASQSKAENIAAGAAFFDKGHPEYAEKQRRIQLASQALDTEFKAPGYEVGWFYPSADINSEGGETHGGQQLADGTLVHHTYYMTTIPGHHLPHAWVTRDDRIVALRDLLSMDVLTLFVESKMEEELDDDRIQVVVVGQAGWQDMTGQWKKHRASDLTMASTIEWFGATTFRVKANGLVIFLDTWLDRPDVLPKVLAIDDVTEADYIFISHAHFDHLPGADKIAIKTGAHVVANGEAINVLRSAGVPDDQLIPVAGGERIPLFPLTCRQAAARGEVDVAPGPPGAPKAPDAKLAVASVHIWPSLHCLMPGSSHADVPAVMDTGKEYIGGASQYACTLDITFGMKYGLLKIGDHMPRDAMDPGMRSFVDYINGPARECMSHFDGGQLMYNFLLGEGKTLLWNGHLGGYDGILKTVQPQPDVLIQAIAGRANLNGRPFDGSAAQFAVQVSKLLGEPKKVIWCLHDDAPIKPWTVNVSPATEAIEKDTGSKVRELSTIDVLTCAQSLLLFQQSIWLAGERNLVVELQFYRNILVTLCRQLLARDGTLMRTRTHTEDVNHAWFQWIRTEAKRRIVYFTWMSECFQATFFMLPPLLSVAELQSSAPAADSHWSSNYDQWHRLPPPRSSLPLCALLARVGLGEVIPSSLEQSIKSTILLSAFVQQAAEGDILRAMSLGSMGSAAGQPDLARGMVATLSEKAFDALSQAGCSQPLRETDAGTISNDFALLARVLTIFSFTPSRLIYPYSKWQTTDEGHINARSELSHIVSENLGRARRCLYHAAQVFQYFRTTRVATCLDILCVLICALYMVLYVDIVEQQDPDSTSSEVSVRKSGTEIIRINHIVDGELLKNWLEWPQRPSFVQRSITDHGKRGFGLEDG
;
A
#
# COMPACT_ATOMS: atom_id res chain seq x y z
N MET A 1 -22.96 -8.73 -21.05
CA MET A 1 -23.93 -8.51 -22.16
C MET A 1 -24.67 -9.78 -22.59
N GLY A 2 -24.04 -10.96 -22.51
CA GLY A 2 -24.72 -12.25 -22.73
C GLY A 2 -25.01 -12.58 -24.20
N VAL A 3 -24.24 -12.01 -25.13
CA VAL A 3 -24.42 -12.18 -26.59
C VAL A 3 -23.24 -12.87 -27.27
N GLU A 4 -22.17 -13.19 -26.52
CA GLU A 4 -20.92 -13.72 -27.07
C GLU A 4 -21.13 -15.01 -27.90
N LYS A 5 -21.93 -15.94 -27.36
CA LYS A 5 -22.25 -17.18 -28.07
C LYS A 5 -22.89 -16.92 -29.44
N GLU A 6 -23.88 -16.04 -29.49
CA GLU A 6 -24.57 -15.70 -30.73
C GLU A 6 -23.68 -14.92 -31.70
N VAL A 7 -22.80 -14.06 -31.17
CA VAL A 7 -21.75 -13.41 -31.97
C VAL A 7 -20.88 -14.46 -32.64
N TYR A 8 -20.42 -15.49 -31.92
CA TYR A 8 -19.62 -16.57 -32.50
C TYR A 8 -20.40 -17.45 -33.49
N GLU A 9 -21.70 -17.68 -33.26
CA GLU A 9 -22.56 -18.44 -34.18
C GLU A 9 -22.76 -17.72 -35.54
N LYS A 10 -22.63 -16.39 -35.56
CA LYS A 10 -22.79 -15.55 -36.77
C LYS A 10 -21.48 -15.01 -37.34
N ALA A 11 -20.37 -15.16 -36.62
CA ALA A 11 -19.05 -14.71 -37.03
C ALA A 11 -18.45 -15.62 -38.12
N ALA A 12 -17.40 -15.12 -38.77
CA ALA A 12 -16.58 -15.94 -39.63
C ALA A 12 -16.00 -17.15 -38.86
N PRO A 13 -15.93 -18.34 -39.49
CA PRO A 13 -15.22 -19.49 -38.93
C PRO A 13 -13.78 -19.16 -38.54
N ALA A 14 -13.25 -19.86 -37.54
CA ALA A 14 -11.90 -19.59 -37.00
C ALA A 14 -10.83 -19.72 -38.09
N GLU A 15 -10.98 -20.71 -38.97
CA GLU A 15 -10.08 -20.99 -40.07
C GLU A 15 -10.06 -19.89 -41.15
N ILE A 16 -11.08 -19.04 -41.21
CA ILE A 16 -11.12 -17.88 -42.12
C ILE A 16 -10.62 -16.63 -41.38
N ALA A 17 -11.11 -16.40 -40.16
CA ALA A 17 -10.89 -15.16 -39.41
C ALA A 17 -9.42 -14.86 -39.06
N GLY A 18 -8.53 -15.85 -39.14
CA GLY A 18 -7.15 -15.78 -38.64
C GLY A 18 -6.04 -15.62 -39.69
N ARG A 19 -6.37 -15.31 -40.95
CA ARG A 19 -5.39 -15.32 -42.05
C ARG A 19 -5.60 -14.19 -43.05
N THR A 20 -4.51 -13.67 -43.60
CA THR A 20 -4.50 -12.62 -44.63
C THR A 20 -3.41 -12.88 -45.68
N ALA A 21 -3.61 -12.42 -46.91
CA ALA A 21 -2.67 -12.64 -48.00
C ALA A 21 -2.67 -11.51 -49.03
N TRP A 22 -1.57 -11.42 -49.78
CA TRP A 22 -1.34 -10.46 -50.86
C TRP A 22 -1.24 -11.20 -52.19
N TYR A 23 -2.03 -10.79 -53.17
CA TYR A 23 -2.06 -11.38 -54.52
C TYR A 23 -1.92 -10.30 -55.59
N THR A 24 -1.44 -10.67 -56.78
CA THR A 24 -1.50 -9.75 -57.95
C THR A 24 -2.91 -9.66 -58.53
N SER A 25 -3.64 -10.77 -58.55
CA SER A 25 -5.07 -10.94 -58.84
C SER A 25 -5.48 -12.38 -58.44
N LEU A 26 -6.77 -12.72 -58.57
CA LEU A 26 -7.30 -14.08 -58.36
C LEU A 26 -7.58 -14.84 -59.67
N GLY A 27 -7.26 -14.24 -60.83
CA GLY A 27 -7.42 -14.88 -62.14
C GLY A 27 -6.33 -15.91 -62.46
N GLU A 28 -6.39 -16.51 -63.65
CA GLU A 28 -5.45 -17.58 -64.07
C GLU A 28 -3.97 -17.15 -64.04
N GLU A 29 -3.66 -15.89 -64.34
CA GLU A 29 -2.31 -15.33 -64.29
C GLU A 29 -1.94 -14.72 -62.91
N GLY A 30 -2.88 -14.79 -61.95
CA GLY A 30 -2.70 -14.29 -60.59
C GLY A 30 -1.64 -15.07 -59.82
N LYS A 31 -0.84 -14.38 -59.01
CA LYS A 31 0.21 -14.98 -58.18
C LYS A 31 0.09 -14.49 -56.74
N GLU A 32 0.26 -15.41 -55.80
CA GLU A 32 0.47 -15.07 -54.39
C GLU A 32 1.83 -14.36 -54.24
N VAL A 33 1.82 -13.17 -53.65
CA VAL A 33 3.03 -12.43 -53.26
C VAL A 33 3.53 -12.99 -51.94
N PHE A 34 2.68 -13.01 -50.91
CA PHE A 34 2.90 -13.69 -49.64
C PHE A 34 1.59 -13.83 -48.86
N SER A 35 1.60 -14.70 -47.85
CA SER A 35 0.50 -14.89 -46.91
C SER A 35 1.02 -15.00 -45.47
N ARG A 36 0.16 -14.70 -44.49
CA ARG A 36 0.50 -14.80 -43.06
C ARG A 36 -0.72 -15.10 -42.20
N ASP A 37 -0.45 -15.65 -41.03
CA ASP A 37 -1.43 -15.67 -39.95
C ASP A 37 -1.58 -14.25 -39.36
N ALA A 38 -2.75 -13.97 -38.78
CA ALA A 38 -3.10 -12.67 -38.22
C ALA A 38 -4.18 -12.82 -37.13
N TRP A 39 -4.35 -11.77 -36.31
CA TRP A 39 -5.49 -11.63 -35.39
C TRP A 39 -5.70 -12.83 -34.46
N GLY A 40 -4.61 -13.36 -33.91
CA GLY A 40 -4.66 -14.52 -33.02
C GLY A 40 -4.96 -15.86 -33.70
N GLY A 41 -4.96 -15.92 -35.04
CA GLY A 41 -5.11 -17.16 -35.81
C GLY A 41 -3.80 -17.93 -35.99
N GLY A 42 -3.93 -19.21 -36.39
CA GLY A 42 -2.81 -20.06 -36.78
C GLY A 42 -1.74 -20.16 -35.69
N GLN A 43 -0.50 -19.79 -36.02
CA GLN A 43 0.63 -19.86 -35.07
C GLN A 43 0.48 -18.96 -33.82
N TYR A 44 -0.44 -17.99 -33.82
CA TYR A 44 -0.64 -17.07 -32.70
C TYR A 44 -1.76 -17.49 -31.73
N GLU A 45 -2.49 -18.56 -32.02
CA GLU A 45 -3.67 -18.99 -31.26
C GLU A 45 -3.35 -19.25 -29.78
N ALA A 46 -2.28 -19.99 -29.51
CA ALA A 46 -1.86 -20.30 -28.15
C ALA A 46 -1.41 -19.04 -27.37
N GLU A 47 -0.85 -18.04 -28.06
CA GLU A 47 -0.47 -16.76 -27.42
C GLU A 47 -1.72 -16.00 -26.99
N TYR A 48 -2.65 -15.78 -27.93
CA TYR A 48 -3.88 -15.02 -27.69
C TYR A 48 -4.82 -15.68 -26.69
N ALA A 49 -4.95 -17.02 -26.72
CA ALA A 49 -5.77 -17.77 -25.78
C ALA A 49 -5.31 -17.66 -24.31
N ARG A 50 -4.05 -17.26 -24.07
CA ARG A 50 -3.55 -16.98 -22.71
C ARG A 50 -4.00 -15.62 -22.19
N HIS A 51 -4.27 -14.66 -23.09
CA HIS A 51 -4.56 -13.28 -22.72
C HIS A 51 -6.02 -13.05 -22.34
N SER A 52 -6.94 -13.88 -22.85
CA SER A 52 -8.39 -13.67 -22.74
C SER A 52 -9.14 -15.00 -22.85
N PRO A 53 -10.29 -15.16 -22.17
CA PRO A 53 -11.18 -16.31 -22.40
C PRO A 53 -11.90 -16.21 -23.75
N SER A 54 -12.04 -15.00 -24.30
CA SER A 54 -12.67 -14.74 -25.59
C SER A 54 -11.63 -14.77 -26.70
N ARG A 55 -11.92 -15.52 -27.78
CA ARG A 55 -11.12 -15.52 -29.02
C ARG A 55 -11.41 -14.29 -29.88
N TYR A 56 -10.43 -13.92 -30.69
CA TYR A 56 -10.64 -12.97 -31.79
C TYR A 56 -11.73 -13.52 -32.73
N CYS A 57 -12.63 -12.66 -33.19
CA CYS A 57 -13.60 -13.05 -34.20
C CYS A 57 -13.90 -11.89 -35.14
N VAL A 58 -14.36 -12.24 -36.32
CA VAL A 58 -14.74 -11.31 -37.37
C VAL A 58 -16.24 -11.38 -37.56
N LEU A 59 -16.93 -10.29 -37.28
CA LEU A 59 -18.35 -10.14 -37.52
C LEU A 59 -18.63 -8.73 -38.05
N PRO A 60 -19.06 -8.57 -39.32
CA PRO A 60 -19.40 -7.28 -39.88
C PRO A 60 -20.51 -6.57 -39.09
N GLN A 61 -20.44 -5.24 -39.01
CA GLN A 61 -21.42 -4.42 -38.27
C GLN A 61 -22.86 -4.66 -38.71
N ILE A 62 -23.10 -4.86 -40.02
CA ILE A 62 -24.43 -5.18 -40.56
C ILE A 62 -25.05 -6.43 -39.93
N ARG A 63 -24.24 -7.31 -39.31
CA ARG A 63 -24.66 -8.53 -38.62
C ARG A 63 -24.54 -8.44 -37.10
N LEU A 64 -23.58 -7.69 -36.59
CA LEU A 64 -23.43 -7.43 -35.16
C LEU A 64 -24.55 -6.52 -34.62
N GLU A 65 -24.85 -5.41 -35.31
CA GLU A 65 -25.84 -4.43 -34.84
C GLU A 65 -27.24 -5.02 -34.62
N PRO A 66 -27.78 -5.90 -35.49
CA PRO A 66 -29.05 -6.58 -35.21
C PRO A 66 -29.05 -7.40 -33.91
N ILE A 67 -27.94 -8.08 -33.58
CA ILE A 67 -27.80 -8.86 -32.34
C ILE A 67 -27.84 -7.92 -31.14
N LEU A 68 -27.03 -6.86 -31.17
CA LEU A 68 -26.97 -5.86 -30.10
C LEU A 68 -28.31 -5.12 -29.95
N LYS A 69 -28.95 -4.76 -31.06
CA LYS A 69 -30.28 -4.11 -31.09
C LYS A 69 -31.34 -4.99 -30.43
N ARG A 70 -31.44 -6.25 -30.83
CA ARG A 70 -32.41 -7.18 -30.24
C ARG A 70 -32.16 -7.33 -28.74
N ARG A 71 -30.90 -7.55 -28.34
CA ARG A 71 -30.54 -7.63 -26.92
C ARG A 71 -30.88 -6.36 -26.14
N ALA A 72 -30.63 -5.18 -26.71
CA ALA A 72 -30.95 -3.91 -26.10
C ALA A 72 -32.47 -3.72 -25.95
N MET A 73 -33.26 -4.12 -26.96
CA MET A 73 -34.73 -4.10 -26.90
C MET A 73 -35.29 -5.06 -25.87
N ASP A 74 -34.72 -6.28 -25.77
CA ASP A 74 -35.11 -7.28 -24.78
C ASP A 74 -34.84 -6.80 -23.35
N LEU A 75 -33.70 -6.14 -23.13
CA LEU A 75 -33.31 -5.59 -21.82
C LEU A 75 -34.07 -4.30 -21.47
N ASN A 76 -34.51 -3.53 -22.46
CA ASN A 76 -35.16 -2.23 -22.29
C ASN A 76 -36.41 -2.10 -23.18
N PRO A 77 -37.46 -2.90 -22.92
CA PRO A 77 -38.66 -2.91 -23.75
C PRO A 77 -39.31 -1.52 -23.75
N HIS A 78 -39.72 -1.07 -24.94
CA HIS A 78 -40.37 0.22 -25.18
C HIS A 78 -39.54 1.49 -24.87
N ARG A 79 -38.22 1.39 -24.67
CA ARG A 79 -37.35 2.55 -24.41
C ARG A 79 -36.32 2.85 -25.49
N ILE A 80 -36.37 2.14 -26.61
CA ILE A 80 -35.50 2.36 -27.78
C ILE A 80 -36.35 2.87 -28.95
N PHE A 81 -36.00 4.05 -29.46
CA PHE A 81 -36.79 4.78 -30.45
C PHE A 81 -35.99 4.99 -31.75
N TYR A 82 -36.27 4.18 -32.77
CA TYR A 82 -35.72 4.39 -34.12
C TYR A 82 -36.50 5.46 -34.87
N GLY A 83 -35.88 6.10 -35.87
CA GLY A 83 -36.50 7.20 -36.61
C GLY A 83 -36.71 8.47 -35.79
N HIS A 84 -36.06 8.56 -34.63
CA HIS A 84 -36.10 9.72 -33.74
C HIS A 84 -34.75 10.44 -33.82
N GLU A 85 -34.76 11.63 -34.39
CA GLU A 85 -33.58 12.44 -34.60
C GLU A 85 -33.45 13.46 -33.48
N VAL A 86 -32.34 13.45 -32.75
CA VAL A 86 -32.06 14.49 -31.76
C VAL A 86 -31.56 15.72 -32.50
N LEU A 87 -32.23 16.86 -32.33
CA LEU A 87 -31.92 18.12 -33.00
C LEU A 87 -30.97 19.01 -32.19
N THR A 88 -31.20 19.09 -30.88
CA THR A 88 -30.43 19.93 -29.96
C THR A 88 -30.32 19.28 -28.58
N THR A 89 -29.31 19.69 -27.82
CA THR A 89 -29.19 19.34 -26.40
C THR A 89 -28.72 20.51 -25.54
N GLU A 90 -29.22 20.57 -24.31
CA GLU A 90 -28.93 21.62 -23.33
C GLU A 90 -28.60 20.98 -21.97
N ASP A 91 -27.61 21.51 -21.27
CA ASP A 91 -27.29 21.13 -19.89
C ASP A 91 -27.87 22.20 -18.95
N HIS A 92 -28.69 21.79 -17.99
CA HIS A 92 -29.31 22.66 -16.99
C HIS A 92 -28.66 22.56 -15.60
N GLY A 93 -27.58 21.77 -15.46
CA GLY A 93 -26.81 21.62 -14.22
C GLY A 93 -27.28 20.45 -13.35
N ASP A 94 -28.58 20.21 -13.23
CA ASP A 94 -29.18 19.07 -12.51
C ASP A 94 -29.71 17.96 -13.46
N PHE A 95 -30.08 18.33 -14.68
CA PHE A 95 -30.41 17.41 -15.77
C PHE A 95 -29.94 17.96 -17.11
N ALA A 96 -29.89 17.09 -18.12
CA ALA A 96 -29.74 17.45 -19.52
C ALA A 96 -31.07 17.24 -20.27
N GLU A 97 -31.37 18.14 -21.18
CA GLU A 97 -32.55 18.08 -22.06
C GLU A 97 -32.11 17.83 -23.51
N VAL A 98 -32.87 17.01 -24.23
CA VAL A 98 -32.71 16.78 -25.66
C VAL A 98 -34.00 17.08 -26.39
N THR A 99 -33.92 17.82 -27.50
CA THR A 99 -35.04 18.06 -28.42
C THR A 99 -35.02 17.00 -29.51
N VAL A 100 -36.11 16.26 -29.66
CA VAL A 100 -36.22 15.09 -30.53
C VAL A 100 -37.31 15.31 -31.57
N LYS A 101 -37.01 15.01 -32.84
CA LYS A 101 -37.96 14.97 -33.94
C LYS A 101 -38.27 13.52 -34.32
N ASN A 102 -39.52 13.13 -34.24
CA ASN A 102 -39.97 11.89 -34.86
C ASN A 102 -40.02 12.09 -36.38
N ARG A 103 -39.17 11.39 -37.13
CA ARG A 103 -39.07 11.53 -38.59
C ARG A 103 -40.29 11.00 -39.33
N SER A 104 -41.07 10.11 -38.71
CA SER A 104 -42.27 9.51 -39.33
C SER A 104 -43.49 10.42 -39.20
N THR A 105 -43.69 11.06 -38.05
CA THR A 105 -44.85 11.94 -37.81
C THR A 105 -44.54 13.42 -38.02
N GLY A 106 -43.26 13.81 -37.94
CA GLY A 106 -42.82 15.19 -37.95
C GLY A 106 -42.85 15.88 -36.58
N ASP A 107 -43.41 15.23 -35.55
CA ASP A 107 -43.57 15.79 -34.21
C ASP A 107 -42.22 16.11 -33.57
N VAL A 108 -42.14 17.25 -32.89
CA VAL A 108 -40.96 17.69 -32.13
C VAL A 108 -41.33 17.78 -30.65
N PHE A 109 -40.55 17.12 -29.81
CA PHE A 109 -40.76 17.10 -28.35
C PHE A 109 -39.44 17.07 -27.59
N ARG A 110 -39.49 17.37 -26.29
CA ARG A 110 -38.31 17.38 -25.40
C ARG A 110 -38.28 16.16 -24.51
N ARG A 111 -37.08 15.66 -24.19
CA ARG A 111 -36.84 14.58 -23.21
C ARG A 111 -35.76 15.02 -22.24
N ARG A 112 -35.97 14.75 -20.95
CA ARG A 112 -35.01 15.03 -19.87
C ARG A 112 -34.37 13.74 -19.39
N GLY A 113 -33.08 13.80 -19.13
CA GLY A 113 -32.31 12.74 -18.49
C GLY A 113 -31.24 13.33 -17.58
N THR A 114 -30.81 12.59 -16.56
CA THR A 114 -29.75 13.06 -15.65
C THR A 114 -28.41 13.21 -16.36
N TYR A 115 -28.16 12.37 -17.37
CA TYR A 115 -26.96 12.37 -18.19
C TYR A 115 -27.31 12.05 -19.64
N VAL A 116 -26.47 12.47 -20.58
CA VAL A 116 -26.59 12.18 -22.02
C VAL A 116 -25.31 11.50 -22.50
N ILE A 117 -25.44 10.28 -23.03
CA ILE A 117 -24.37 9.64 -23.78
C ILE A 117 -24.53 10.02 -25.25
N VAL A 118 -23.52 10.68 -25.81
CA VAL A 118 -23.47 11.13 -27.19
C VAL A 118 -22.71 10.09 -28.01
N ALA A 119 -23.47 9.29 -28.77
CA ALA A 119 -22.98 8.26 -29.68
C ALA A 119 -23.47 8.52 -31.13
N ASP A 120 -23.42 9.78 -31.57
CA ASP A 120 -23.95 10.27 -32.86
C ASP A 120 -22.97 10.15 -34.04
N GLY A 121 -21.76 9.65 -33.81
CA GLY A 121 -20.68 9.57 -34.80
C GLY A 121 -19.93 10.89 -35.01
N GLY A 122 -20.06 11.82 -34.06
CA GLY A 122 -19.38 13.13 -34.09
C GLY A 122 -19.96 14.06 -35.15
N ARG A 123 -21.23 13.88 -35.51
CA ARG A 123 -21.88 14.58 -36.62
C ARG A 123 -22.48 15.92 -36.21
N MET A 124 -22.98 16.04 -34.97
CA MET A 124 -23.71 17.24 -34.55
C MET A 124 -23.26 17.82 -33.22
N PHE A 125 -23.20 17.00 -32.16
CA PHE A 125 -23.21 17.57 -30.81
C PHE A 125 -21.87 18.08 -30.30
N THR A 126 -20.74 17.66 -30.88
CA THR A 126 -19.43 18.19 -30.46
C THR A 126 -19.34 19.70 -30.65
N LYS A 127 -19.79 20.21 -31.80
CA LYS A 127 -19.84 21.66 -32.09
C LYS A 127 -20.80 22.39 -31.14
N GLN A 128 -21.97 21.82 -30.87
CA GLN A 128 -22.95 22.42 -29.96
C GLN A 128 -22.44 22.49 -28.51
N LEU A 129 -21.66 21.49 -28.08
CA LEU A 129 -21.06 21.42 -26.74
C LEU A 129 -19.73 22.20 -26.62
N GLY A 130 -19.29 22.88 -27.68
CA GLY A 130 -18.02 23.61 -27.70
C GLY A 130 -16.78 22.71 -27.63
N VAL A 131 -16.89 21.47 -28.12
CA VAL A 131 -15.79 20.50 -28.19
C VAL A 131 -15.10 20.60 -29.55
N GLU A 132 -13.78 20.78 -29.52
CA GLU A 132 -12.94 20.89 -30.70
C GLU A 132 -12.34 19.53 -31.08
N TRP A 133 -12.08 19.36 -32.39
CA TRP A 133 -11.38 18.19 -32.92
C TRP A 133 -9.89 18.51 -33.09
N SER A 134 -9.04 17.56 -32.72
CA SER A 134 -7.59 17.59 -32.96
C SER A 134 -7.17 16.36 -33.76
N GLY A 135 -6.03 16.45 -34.46
CA GLY A 135 -5.49 15.36 -35.28
C GLY A 135 -5.53 15.67 -36.78
N GLU A 136 -5.43 14.64 -37.60
CA GLU A 136 -5.32 14.75 -39.07
C GLU A 136 -6.65 14.37 -39.74
N SER A 137 -7.08 15.18 -40.72
CA SER A 137 -8.31 14.96 -41.48
C SER A 137 -8.02 14.85 -42.97
N ASN A 138 -8.98 14.31 -43.73
CA ASN A 138 -8.90 14.21 -45.19
C ASN A 138 -7.63 13.47 -45.67
N LEU A 139 -7.27 12.39 -44.99
CA LEU A 139 -6.05 11.64 -45.27
C LEU A 139 -6.13 10.83 -46.57
N LEU A 140 -7.28 10.19 -46.80
CA LEU A 140 -7.51 9.34 -47.96
C LEU A 140 -9.02 9.19 -48.20
N ASN A 141 -9.44 9.29 -49.46
CA ASN A 141 -10.81 8.97 -49.86
C ASN A 141 -10.87 7.52 -50.34
N MET A 142 -11.84 6.79 -49.82
CA MET A 142 -12.00 5.36 -50.01
C MET A 142 -13.39 5.07 -50.56
N ILE A 143 -13.45 4.11 -51.48
CA ILE A 143 -14.69 3.60 -52.03
C ILE A 143 -14.83 2.15 -51.57
N SER A 144 -16.01 1.81 -51.05
CA SER A 144 -16.37 0.45 -50.66
C SER A 144 -17.57 -0.02 -51.48
N ALA A 145 -17.35 -1.06 -52.28
CA ALA A 145 -18.40 -1.74 -53.04
C ALA A 145 -18.78 -3.04 -52.32
N HIS A 146 -19.96 -3.05 -51.69
CA HIS A 146 -20.57 -4.26 -51.15
C HIS A 146 -21.21 -5.04 -52.28
N ILE A 147 -20.70 -6.23 -52.54
CA ILE A 147 -21.07 -7.06 -53.69
C ILE A 147 -21.53 -8.44 -53.24
N ARG A 148 -22.36 -9.08 -54.06
CA ARG A 148 -22.65 -10.52 -54.00
C ARG A 148 -21.97 -11.20 -55.17
N SER A 149 -21.15 -12.22 -54.88
CA SER A 149 -20.34 -12.89 -55.88
C SER A 149 -19.75 -14.20 -55.35
N PRO A 150 -19.72 -15.30 -56.13
CA PRO A 150 -19.24 -16.62 -55.70
C PRO A 150 -17.70 -16.73 -55.74
N ILE A 151 -17.00 -15.82 -55.06
CA ILE A 151 -15.54 -15.69 -55.13
C ILE A 151 -14.83 -16.77 -54.30
N ARG A 152 -15.43 -17.25 -53.21
CA ARG A 152 -14.74 -18.07 -52.20
C ARG A 152 -14.12 -19.33 -52.80
N ASN A 153 -14.89 -20.05 -53.62
CA ASN A 153 -14.45 -21.31 -54.23
C ASN A 153 -13.49 -21.09 -55.40
N LEU A 154 -13.40 -19.86 -55.93
CA LEU A 154 -12.47 -19.45 -56.96
C LEU A 154 -11.19 -18.85 -56.36
N HIS A 155 -11.19 -18.54 -55.07
CA HIS A 155 -10.03 -18.03 -54.36
C HIS A 155 -8.96 -19.14 -54.19
N PRO A 156 -7.68 -18.89 -54.54
CA PRO A 156 -6.62 -19.90 -54.44
C PRO A 156 -6.44 -20.49 -53.03
N ASP A 157 -6.60 -19.67 -51.99
CA ASP A 157 -6.69 -20.12 -50.59
C ASP A 157 -7.90 -19.48 -49.89
N ASN A 158 -9.00 -20.24 -49.79
CA ASN A 158 -10.29 -19.77 -49.25
C ASN A 158 -10.34 -19.57 -47.72
N ARG A 159 -9.18 -19.67 -47.06
CA ARG A 159 -8.98 -19.36 -45.64
C ARG A 159 -8.58 -17.91 -45.40
N ASN A 160 -8.23 -17.14 -46.43
CA ASN A 160 -7.87 -15.73 -46.27
C ASN A 160 -9.12 -14.89 -46.01
N PHE A 161 -9.17 -14.21 -44.86
CA PHE A 161 -10.25 -13.27 -44.59
C PHE A 161 -10.09 -12.00 -45.42
N ILE A 162 -8.92 -11.37 -45.36
CA ILE A 162 -8.58 -10.20 -46.20
C ILE A 162 -7.59 -10.61 -47.28
N THR A 163 -7.93 -10.24 -48.51
CA THR A 163 -7.08 -10.35 -49.69
C THR A 163 -6.67 -8.96 -50.13
N TRP A 164 -5.39 -8.67 -50.02
CA TRP A 164 -4.79 -7.43 -50.48
C TRP A 164 -4.27 -7.60 -51.91
N PHE A 165 -4.51 -6.62 -52.78
CA PHE A 165 -4.04 -6.70 -54.15
C PHE A 165 -2.84 -5.79 -54.39
N THR A 166 -1.74 -6.36 -54.89
CA THR A 166 -0.54 -5.65 -55.30
C THR A 166 -0.26 -5.98 -56.77
N ASN A 167 -0.99 -5.34 -57.68
CA ASN A 167 -0.85 -5.61 -59.12
C ASN A 167 0.20 -4.68 -59.75
N PRO A 168 1.34 -5.20 -60.26
CA PRO A 168 2.36 -4.37 -60.90
C PRO A 168 1.84 -3.59 -62.10
N ALA A 169 0.93 -4.16 -62.90
CA ALA A 169 0.35 -3.50 -64.06
C ALA A 169 -0.59 -2.33 -63.70
N MET A 170 -0.93 -2.19 -62.40
CA MET A 170 -1.81 -1.15 -61.86
C MET A 170 -1.10 -0.22 -60.86
N GLY A 171 0.24 -0.33 -60.74
CA GLY A 171 1.04 0.58 -59.92
C GLY A 171 1.20 0.18 -58.45
N GLY A 172 0.99 -1.09 -58.10
CA GLY A 172 1.19 -1.61 -56.73
C GLY A 172 -0.07 -1.64 -55.85
N SER A 173 0.09 -1.67 -54.53
CA SER A 173 -1.00 -1.84 -53.57
C SER A 173 -1.92 -0.62 -53.44
N THR A 174 -1.34 0.59 -53.50
CA THR A 174 -2.04 1.86 -53.18
C THR A 174 -3.30 2.08 -54.01
N LEU A 175 -3.26 1.76 -55.30
CA LEU A 175 -4.40 1.97 -56.19
C LEU A 175 -5.24 0.70 -56.35
N THR A 176 -4.68 -0.50 -56.18
CA THR A 176 -5.34 -1.75 -56.62
C THR A 176 -6.48 -2.18 -55.70
N GLY A 177 -6.35 -1.99 -54.38
CA GLY A 177 -7.41 -2.24 -53.39
C GLY A 177 -7.30 -3.58 -52.65
N TYR A 178 -8.34 -3.91 -51.88
CA TYR A 178 -8.45 -5.15 -51.10
C TYR A 178 -9.88 -5.67 -51.07
N LEU A 179 -10.05 -6.94 -50.73
CA LEU A 179 -11.31 -7.67 -50.73
C LEU A 179 -11.42 -8.52 -49.46
N TYR A 180 -12.58 -8.50 -48.80
CA TYR A 180 -12.87 -9.41 -47.69
C TYR A 180 -14.34 -9.82 -47.63
N GLN A 181 -14.60 -10.98 -47.03
CA GLN A 181 -15.92 -11.61 -46.99
C GLN A 181 -16.80 -11.02 -45.87
N LEU A 182 -18.10 -10.84 -46.11
CA LEU A 182 -19.06 -10.31 -45.13
C LEU A 182 -20.04 -11.37 -44.59
N GLY A 183 -19.90 -12.64 -44.99
CA GLY A 183 -20.86 -13.71 -44.70
C GLY A 183 -22.03 -13.69 -45.68
N PRO A 184 -23.28 -14.01 -45.27
CA PRO A 184 -23.72 -14.58 -43.99
C PRO A 184 -23.02 -15.91 -43.67
N TRP A 185 -22.56 -16.13 -42.44
CA TRP A 185 -22.14 -17.46 -41.99
C TRP A 185 -23.22 -18.15 -41.16
N PRO A 186 -23.42 -19.48 -41.32
CA PRO A 186 -22.70 -20.38 -42.23
C PRO A 186 -23.23 -20.43 -43.67
N GLU A 187 -24.30 -19.71 -44.02
CA GLU A 187 -25.02 -19.87 -45.30
C GLU A 187 -24.13 -19.68 -46.54
N ALA A 188 -23.26 -18.66 -46.54
CA ALA A 188 -22.29 -18.36 -47.58
C ALA A 188 -21.19 -19.43 -47.72
N LEU A 189 -21.04 -20.35 -46.76
CA LEU A 189 -20.12 -21.49 -46.88
C LEU A 189 -20.75 -22.64 -47.68
N THR A 190 -22.08 -22.73 -47.67
CA THR A 190 -22.84 -23.82 -48.29
C THR A 190 -23.46 -23.44 -49.63
N ASP A 191 -23.66 -22.14 -49.86
CA ASP A 191 -24.37 -21.59 -51.01
C ASP A 191 -23.59 -20.40 -51.59
N PRO A 192 -22.79 -20.61 -52.66
CA PRO A 192 -21.93 -19.58 -53.23
C PRO A 192 -22.69 -18.33 -53.71
N GLU A 193 -23.96 -18.47 -54.08
CA GLU A 193 -24.80 -17.35 -54.51
C GLU A 193 -25.17 -16.42 -53.34
N LYS A 194 -25.03 -16.86 -52.10
CA LYS A 194 -25.26 -16.03 -50.91
C LYS A 194 -24.01 -15.32 -50.43
N GLU A 195 -22.85 -15.58 -51.03
CA GLU A 195 -21.59 -14.96 -50.64
C GLU A 195 -21.62 -13.44 -50.84
N GLU A 196 -21.51 -12.71 -49.74
CA GLU A 196 -21.34 -11.26 -49.76
C GLU A 196 -19.89 -10.90 -49.45
N TRP A 197 -19.38 -9.91 -50.18
CA TRP A 197 -18.02 -9.41 -50.09
C TRP A 197 -18.01 -7.89 -50.10
N VAL A 198 -16.92 -7.29 -49.65
CA VAL A 198 -16.66 -5.89 -49.91
C VAL A 198 -15.31 -5.72 -50.59
N PHE A 199 -15.34 -5.07 -51.74
CA PHE A 199 -14.16 -4.60 -52.44
C PHE A 199 -13.91 -3.14 -52.08
N VAL A 200 -12.70 -2.81 -51.67
CA VAL A 200 -12.33 -1.48 -51.20
C VAL A 200 -11.10 -0.98 -51.96
N CYS A 201 -11.15 0.25 -52.46
CA CYS A 201 -10.00 0.90 -53.10
C CYS A 201 -9.92 2.38 -52.78
N ALA A 202 -8.71 2.93 -52.83
CA ALA A 202 -8.49 4.37 -52.71
C ALA A 202 -8.87 5.09 -54.02
N GLN A 203 -9.37 6.32 -53.88
CA GLN A 203 -9.50 7.27 -54.97
C GLN A 203 -8.25 8.15 -55.03
N ALA A 204 -7.70 8.40 -56.23
CA ALA A 204 -6.58 9.32 -56.39
C ALA A 204 -7.04 10.76 -56.10
N ALA A 205 -6.19 11.56 -55.42
CA ALA A 205 -6.56 12.89 -54.93
C ALA A 205 -6.87 13.90 -56.06
N ASP A 206 -6.37 13.65 -57.25
CA ASP A 206 -6.54 14.45 -58.47
C ASP A 206 -7.55 13.86 -59.45
N ASP A 207 -8.23 12.76 -59.09
CA ASP A 207 -9.26 12.14 -59.92
C ASP A 207 -10.62 12.85 -59.71
N PRO A 208 -11.07 13.70 -60.67
CA PRO A 208 -12.32 14.45 -60.54
C PRO A 208 -13.56 13.56 -60.75
N THR A 209 -13.37 12.29 -61.10
CA THR A 209 -14.45 11.38 -61.47
C THR A 209 -15.20 10.94 -60.22
N LYS A 210 -16.52 11.21 -60.15
CA LYS A 210 -17.37 10.55 -59.16
C LYS A 210 -17.34 9.05 -59.43
N PHE A 211 -16.95 8.26 -58.44
CA PHE A 211 -17.02 6.80 -58.54
C PHE A 211 -18.50 6.37 -58.50
N ASP A 212 -19.06 6.12 -59.69
CA ASP A 212 -20.38 5.52 -59.83
C ASP A 212 -20.32 3.99 -59.77
N ALA A 213 -21.49 3.36 -59.75
CA ALA A 213 -21.62 1.91 -59.67
C ALA A 213 -20.87 1.19 -60.81
N GLU A 214 -20.92 1.72 -62.02
CA GLU A 214 -20.31 1.09 -63.20
C GLU A 214 -18.77 1.14 -63.12
N THR A 215 -18.22 2.30 -62.74
CA THR A 215 -16.79 2.51 -62.54
C THR A 215 -16.24 1.64 -61.40
N ALA A 216 -16.98 1.57 -60.28
CA ALA A 216 -16.63 0.72 -59.13
C ALA A 216 -16.58 -0.77 -59.52
N LEU A 217 -17.59 -1.25 -60.24
CA LEU A 217 -17.65 -2.63 -60.71
C LEU A 217 -16.58 -2.94 -61.76
N ALA A 218 -16.30 -2.02 -62.69
CA ALA A 218 -15.22 -2.19 -63.65
C ALA A 218 -13.86 -2.27 -62.94
N ARG A 219 -13.65 -1.46 -61.89
CA ARG A 219 -12.46 -1.53 -61.05
C ARG A 219 -12.36 -2.86 -60.32
N ALA A 220 -13.43 -3.31 -59.67
CA ALA A 220 -13.49 -4.58 -58.96
C ALA A 220 -13.18 -5.77 -59.88
N ARG A 221 -13.82 -5.85 -61.05
CA ARG A 221 -13.54 -6.91 -62.05
C ARG A 221 -12.09 -6.93 -62.48
N LYS A 222 -11.52 -5.76 -62.76
CA LYS A 222 -10.12 -5.61 -63.19
C LYS A 222 -9.13 -6.05 -62.10
N THR A 223 -9.37 -5.66 -60.84
CA THR A 223 -8.51 -6.03 -59.71
C THR A 223 -8.62 -7.53 -59.38
N ILE A 224 -9.84 -8.06 -59.27
CA ILE A 224 -10.09 -9.46 -58.94
C ILE A 224 -9.56 -10.37 -60.05
N GLY A 225 -9.77 -10.00 -61.32
CA GLY A 225 -9.15 -10.65 -62.48
C GLY A 225 -9.71 -12.02 -62.86
N ILE A 226 -10.81 -12.47 -62.24
CA ILE A 226 -11.49 -13.72 -62.60
C ILE A 226 -12.35 -13.47 -63.85
N PRO A 227 -12.15 -14.21 -64.97
CA PRO A 227 -12.98 -14.08 -66.17
C PRO A 227 -14.45 -14.41 -65.90
N ASP A 228 -15.37 -13.67 -66.53
CA ASP A 228 -16.83 -13.91 -66.47
C ASP A 228 -17.44 -13.98 -65.05
N LEU A 229 -16.75 -13.42 -64.03
CA LEU A 229 -17.23 -13.42 -62.65
C LEU A 229 -18.55 -12.66 -62.52
N ASN A 230 -19.58 -13.34 -62.01
CA ASN A 230 -20.85 -12.71 -61.66
C ASN A 230 -20.66 -11.81 -60.44
N ILE A 231 -20.88 -10.51 -60.61
CA ILE A 231 -20.80 -9.51 -59.53
C ILE A 231 -22.09 -8.69 -59.53
N GLU A 232 -22.90 -8.87 -58.48
CA GLU A 232 -24.04 -8.01 -58.18
C GLU A 232 -23.61 -6.94 -57.17
N LEU A 233 -23.82 -5.66 -57.49
CA LEU A 233 -23.60 -4.57 -56.54
C LEU A 233 -24.81 -4.41 -55.61
N ILE A 234 -24.60 -4.57 -54.31
CA ILE A 234 -25.64 -4.35 -53.29
C ILE A 234 -25.65 -2.89 -52.85
N SER A 235 -24.49 -2.35 -52.49
CA SER A 235 -24.35 -0.94 -52.11
C SER A 235 -22.96 -0.40 -52.39
N LEU A 236 -22.88 0.93 -52.55
CA LEU A 236 -21.66 1.67 -52.78
C LEU A 236 -21.57 2.80 -51.75
N SER A 237 -20.44 2.91 -51.06
CA SER A 237 -20.19 3.99 -50.10
C SER A 237 -18.84 4.66 -50.35
N GLU A 238 -18.82 5.98 -50.17
CA GLU A 238 -17.63 6.82 -50.17
C GLU A 238 -17.38 7.28 -48.74
N TRP A 239 -16.13 7.18 -48.28
CA TRP A 239 -15.77 7.62 -46.94
C TRP A 239 -14.33 8.15 -46.90
N THR A 240 -14.12 9.11 -46.01
CA THR A 240 -12.83 9.77 -45.84
C THR A 240 -12.16 9.25 -44.56
N VAL A 241 -10.92 8.80 -44.70
CA VAL A 241 -10.06 8.41 -43.57
C VAL A 241 -9.69 9.66 -42.78
N ASN A 242 -9.95 9.61 -41.48
CA ASN A 242 -9.61 10.64 -40.51
C ASN A 242 -8.91 10.00 -39.31
N ALA A 243 -8.00 10.73 -38.68
CA ALA A 243 -7.36 10.40 -37.42
C ALA A 243 -7.60 11.57 -36.46
N LEU A 244 -8.83 11.65 -35.93
CA LEU A 244 -9.31 12.78 -35.12
C LEU A 244 -9.68 12.34 -33.71
N TYR A 245 -9.52 13.22 -32.74
CA TYR A 245 -9.94 13.02 -31.36
C TYR A 245 -10.48 14.31 -30.75
N ALA A 246 -11.52 14.18 -29.93
CA ALA A 246 -12.20 15.28 -29.26
C ALA A 246 -11.35 15.82 -28.10
N SER A 247 -11.31 17.14 -27.93
CA SER A 247 -10.53 17.80 -26.88
C SER A 247 -11.07 17.55 -25.46
N ARG A 248 -12.36 17.24 -25.34
CA ARG A 248 -13.03 16.86 -24.09
C ARG A 248 -14.00 15.73 -24.38
N TRP A 249 -14.05 14.75 -23.48
CA TRP A 249 -14.92 13.57 -23.62
C TRP A 249 -16.10 13.61 -22.66
N ARG A 250 -16.03 14.51 -21.66
CA ARG A 250 -17.14 14.91 -20.80
C ARG A 250 -17.30 16.43 -20.88
N VAL A 251 -18.54 16.88 -21.02
CA VAL A 251 -18.93 18.30 -20.90
C VAL A 251 -20.16 18.34 -20.00
N GLY A 252 -19.97 18.71 -18.73
CA GLY A 252 -21.06 18.68 -17.74
C GLY A 252 -21.68 17.28 -17.64
N ARG A 253 -22.94 17.17 -18.06
CA ARG A 253 -23.73 15.92 -18.07
C ARG A 253 -23.66 15.12 -19.37
N HIS A 254 -22.88 15.57 -20.35
CA HIS A 254 -22.72 14.93 -21.67
C HIS A 254 -21.42 14.14 -21.76
N PHE A 255 -21.51 12.89 -22.24
CA PHE A 255 -20.37 11.98 -22.39
C PHE A 255 -20.26 11.53 -23.84
N LEU A 256 -19.16 11.88 -24.52
CA LEU A 256 -18.90 11.47 -25.90
C LEU A 256 -18.30 10.06 -25.92
N VAL A 257 -18.85 9.15 -26.74
CA VAL A 257 -18.34 7.76 -26.87
C VAL A 257 -18.12 7.39 -28.36
N GLY A 258 -17.17 6.50 -28.64
CA GLY A 258 -16.90 6.02 -30.00
C GLY A 258 -16.59 7.14 -30.98
N ASP A 259 -17.16 7.08 -32.18
CA ASP A 259 -16.94 8.05 -33.27
C ASP A 259 -17.29 9.51 -32.92
N SER A 260 -18.05 9.74 -31.83
CA SER A 260 -18.30 11.08 -31.28
C SER A 260 -17.12 11.64 -30.49
N ALA A 261 -16.21 10.79 -30.03
CA ALA A 261 -15.04 11.14 -29.25
C ALA A 261 -13.73 10.95 -30.04
N HIS A 262 -13.66 10.00 -30.96
CA HIS A 262 -12.47 9.72 -31.77
C HIS A 262 -12.84 9.07 -33.10
N ARG A 263 -12.13 9.43 -34.17
CA ARG A 263 -12.25 8.83 -35.50
C ARG A 263 -10.91 8.20 -35.84
N ILE A 264 -10.92 6.88 -35.95
CA ILE A 264 -9.71 6.06 -36.04
C ILE A 264 -9.62 5.48 -37.46
N PRO A 265 -8.46 5.57 -38.14
CA PRO A 265 -8.23 4.86 -39.39
C PRO A 265 -8.44 3.34 -39.24
N PRO A 266 -8.99 2.61 -40.22
CA PRO A 266 -9.35 1.19 -40.04
C PRO A 266 -8.17 0.21 -39.95
N TRP A 267 -6.93 0.64 -40.21
CA TRP A 267 -5.74 -0.22 -40.14
C TRP A 267 -5.44 -0.65 -38.70
N GLY A 268 -5.69 -1.93 -38.41
CA GLY A 268 -5.64 -2.54 -37.08
C GLY A 268 -7.02 -2.83 -36.47
N ALA A 269 -8.11 -2.41 -37.14
CA ALA A 269 -9.50 -2.70 -36.76
C ALA A 269 -9.90 -2.27 -35.32
N LEU A 270 -9.34 -1.17 -34.82
CA LEU A 270 -9.53 -0.77 -33.41
C LEU A 270 -10.73 0.16 -33.15
N GLY A 271 -11.27 0.84 -34.16
CA GLY A 271 -12.31 1.88 -33.98
C GLY A 271 -13.56 1.44 -33.20
N MET A 272 -14.27 0.42 -33.70
CA MET A 272 -15.47 -0.11 -33.03
C MET A 272 -15.14 -0.70 -31.65
N ASN A 273 -14.01 -1.40 -31.54
CA ASN A 273 -13.59 -2.04 -30.30
C ASN A 273 -13.34 -0.99 -29.20
N SER A 274 -12.62 0.08 -29.52
CA SER A 274 -12.41 1.21 -28.62
C SER A 274 -13.73 1.91 -28.25
N GLY A 275 -14.65 2.10 -29.21
CA GLY A 275 -15.97 2.68 -28.92
C GLY A 275 -16.82 1.84 -27.95
N ILE A 276 -16.78 0.51 -28.06
CA ILE A 276 -17.45 -0.39 -27.10
C ILE A 276 -16.78 -0.29 -25.71
N GLN A 277 -15.45 -0.18 -25.66
CA GLN A 277 -14.71 -0.01 -24.40
C GLN A 277 -15.03 1.33 -23.73
N ASP A 278 -15.22 2.40 -24.50
CA ASP A 278 -15.63 3.71 -23.96
C ASP A 278 -17.00 3.62 -23.28
N ALA A 279 -17.96 3.00 -23.98
CA ALA A 279 -19.28 2.76 -23.42
C ALA A 279 -19.18 1.89 -22.16
N ASN A 280 -18.37 0.82 -22.18
CA ASN A 280 -18.15 -0.03 -21.01
C ASN A 280 -17.55 0.73 -19.82
N ASN A 281 -16.62 1.65 -20.07
CA ASN A 281 -16.00 2.47 -19.03
C ASN A 281 -17.00 3.45 -18.38
N VAL A 282 -17.82 4.14 -19.18
CA VAL A 282 -18.71 5.19 -18.65
C VAL A 282 -19.96 4.65 -17.97
N VAL A 283 -20.53 3.52 -18.44
CA VAL A 283 -21.85 3.05 -17.98
C VAL A 283 -21.88 2.63 -16.52
N TRP A 284 -20.83 1.99 -15.99
CA TRP A 284 -20.81 1.59 -14.57
C TRP A 284 -20.65 2.80 -13.65
N LYS A 285 -19.86 3.81 -14.06
CA LYS A 285 -19.68 5.08 -13.34
C LYS A 285 -21.01 5.83 -13.26
N LEU A 286 -21.73 5.91 -14.39
CA LEU A 286 -23.08 6.50 -14.44
C LEU A 286 -24.08 5.69 -13.61
N ALA A 287 -24.05 4.37 -13.66
CA ALA A 287 -24.93 3.53 -12.86
C ALA A 287 -24.73 3.76 -11.35
N MET A 288 -23.49 3.88 -10.89
CA MET A 288 -23.18 4.23 -9.50
C MET A 288 -23.71 5.62 -9.13
N ALA A 289 -23.45 6.62 -9.95
CA ALA A 289 -23.92 7.99 -9.73
C ALA A 289 -25.46 8.09 -9.73
N LEU A 290 -26.15 7.28 -10.54
CA LEU A 290 -27.61 7.22 -10.60
C LEU A 290 -28.23 6.48 -9.41
N LYS A 291 -27.61 5.38 -8.94
CA LYS A 291 -28.07 4.62 -7.77
C LYS A 291 -27.94 5.43 -6.48
N ARG A 292 -26.94 6.31 -6.39
CA ARG A 292 -26.69 7.17 -5.23
C ARG A 292 -26.45 8.62 -5.68
N PRO A 293 -27.50 9.40 -5.97
CA PRO A 293 -27.35 10.75 -6.48
C PRO A 293 -26.58 11.66 -5.52
N GLY A 294 -25.56 12.36 -6.01
CA GLY A 294 -24.79 13.33 -5.23
C GLY A 294 -23.51 13.78 -5.95
N GLN A 295 -23.03 15.00 -5.64
CA GLN A 295 -21.83 15.59 -6.25
C GLN A 295 -20.54 14.81 -5.92
N GLN A 296 -20.56 13.94 -4.91
CA GLN A 296 -19.42 13.11 -4.52
C GLN A 296 -18.90 12.19 -5.64
N TYR A 297 -19.72 11.93 -6.68
CA TYR A 297 -19.33 11.09 -7.82
C TYR A 297 -18.80 11.88 -9.01
N ASP A 298 -18.76 13.21 -8.96
CA ASP A 298 -18.26 14.01 -10.09
C ASP A 298 -16.79 13.71 -10.39
N GLY A 299 -15.95 13.55 -9.36
CA GLY A 299 -14.56 13.12 -9.54
C GLY A 299 -14.44 11.75 -10.20
N LEU A 300 -15.29 10.79 -9.82
CA LEU A 300 -15.35 9.48 -10.48
C LEU A 300 -15.77 9.62 -11.95
N LEU A 301 -16.75 10.46 -12.26
CA LEU A 301 -17.22 10.68 -13.63
C LEU A 301 -16.18 11.41 -14.48
N ASP A 302 -15.35 12.28 -13.90
CA ASP A 302 -14.26 12.98 -14.60
C ASP A 302 -13.16 12.02 -15.07
N THR A 303 -12.91 10.95 -14.32
CA THR A 303 -11.95 9.91 -14.74
C THR A 303 -12.29 9.29 -16.10
N TYR A 304 -13.55 9.33 -16.57
CA TYR A 304 -13.88 8.86 -17.92
C TYR A 304 -13.05 9.55 -19.00
N HIS A 305 -12.90 10.88 -18.90
CA HIS A 305 -12.07 11.63 -19.83
C HIS A 305 -10.60 11.27 -19.67
N GLU A 306 -10.09 11.30 -18.44
CA GLU A 306 -8.67 11.03 -18.14
C GLU A 306 -8.23 9.65 -18.63
N GLU A 307 -9.06 8.63 -18.41
CA GLU A 307 -8.77 7.25 -18.78
C GLU A 307 -8.90 6.99 -20.28
N ARG A 308 -9.99 7.46 -20.90
CA ARG A 308 -10.33 7.04 -22.28
C ARG A 308 -9.78 7.95 -23.36
N SER A 309 -9.59 9.24 -23.09
CA SER A 309 -9.13 10.19 -24.11
C SER A 309 -7.73 9.88 -24.63
N GLU A 310 -6.81 9.54 -23.73
CA GLU A 310 -5.45 9.15 -24.11
C GLU A 310 -5.40 7.80 -24.82
N VAL A 311 -6.25 6.84 -24.43
CA VAL A 311 -6.36 5.56 -25.16
C VAL A 311 -6.86 5.81 -26.59
N GLY A 312 -7.93 6.58 -26.77
CA GLY A 312 -8.47 6.91 -28.09
C GLY A 312 -7.44 7.61 -28.98
N LYS A 313 -6.69 8.55 -28.43
CA LYS A 313 -5.61 9.26 -29.13
C LYS A 313 -4.48 8.31 -29.54
N ARG A 314 -3.99 7.46 -28.63
CA ARG A 314 -2.94 6.47 -28.92
C ARG A 314 -3.38 5.50 -30.01
N VAL A 315 -4.58 4.96 -29.90
CA VAL A 315 -5.15 4.05 -30.92
C VAL A 315 -5.26 4.75 -32.28
N GLY A 316 -5.71 6.01 -32.31
CA GLY A 316 -5.77 6.82 -33.52
C GLY A 316 -4.40 7.00 -34.17
N GLN A 317 -3.38 7.35 -33.37
CA GLN A 317 -1.99 7.52 -33.84
C GLN A 317 -1.39 6.21 -34.35
N THR A 318 -1.58 5.10 -33.62
CA THR A 318 -1.16 3.77 -34.05
C THR A 318 -1.79 3.39 -35.38
N SER A 319 -3.10 3.58 -35.53
CA SER A 319 -3.81 3.21 -36.76
C SER A 319 -3.40 4.10 -37.95
N LEU A 320 -3.09 5.37 -37.68
CA LEU A 320 -2.49 6.29 -38.67
C LEU A 320 -1.10 5.83 -39.10
N GLN A 321 -0.27 5.40 -38.15
CA GLN A 321 1.05 4.85 -38.45
C GLN A 321 0.96 3.55 -39.23
N ASN A 322 0.00 2.67 -38.90
CA ASN A 322 -0.28 1.45 -39.64
C ASN A 322 -0.67 1.77 -41.07
N MET A 323 -1.57 2.72 -41.32
CA MET A 323 -1.94 3.15 -42.67
C MET A 323 -0.73 3.60 -43.52
N ARG A 324 0.12 4.44 -42.92
CA ARG A 324 1.35 4.95 -43.57
C ARG A 324 2.37 3.84 -43.81
N SER A 325 2.46 2.89 -42.87
CA SER A 325 3.42 1.78 -42.94
C SER A 325 2.95 0.69 -43.90
N HIS A 326 1.66 0.36 -43.91
CA HIS A 326 1.06 -0.62 -44.79
C HIS A 326 1.31 -0.27 -46.25
N SER A 327 1.15 1.02 -46.58
CA SER A 327 1.36 1.56 -47.91
C SER A 327 2.82 1.40 -48.36
N GLY A 328 3.05 0.42 -49.24
CA GLY A 328 4.31 0.28 -49.96
C GLY A 328 5.42 -0.54 -49.28
N GLN A 329 5.19 -1.21 -48.14
CA GLN A 329 6.18 -2.19 -47.62
C GLN A 329 6.38 -3.35 -48.59
N ILE A 330 5.27 -3.90 -49.07
CA ILE A 330 5.25 -5.04 -50.00
C ILE A 330 5.67 -4.59 -51.39
N ASP A 331 5.15 -3.45 -51.84
CA ASP A 331 5.48 -2.86 -53.14
C ASP A 331 6.99 -2.59 -53.28
N ARG A 332 7.65 -2.07 -52.24
CA ARG A 332 9.09 -1.82 -52.23
C ARG A 332 9.91 -3.11 -52.40
N VAL A 333 9.50 -4.21 -51.78
CA VAL A 333 10.19 -5.51 -51.94
C VAL A 333 10.01 -6.06 -53.35
N MET A 334 8.82 -5.87 -53.93
CA MET A 334 8.55 -6.23 -55.32
C MET A 334 9.22 -5.28 -56.34
N GLY A 335 9.67 -4.11 -55.91
CA GLY A 335 10.25 -3.07 -56.76
C GLY A 335 9.21 -2.33 -57.62
N VAL A 336 7.96 -2.25 -57.14
CA VAL A 336 6.86 -1.57 -57.83
C VAL A 336 6.50 -0.26 -57.13
N SER A 337 6.04 0.72 -57.91
CA SER A 337 5.58 2.02 -57.40
C SER A 337 4.54 2.64 -58.33
N ALA A 338 3.61 3.40 -57.77
CA ALA A 338 2.66 4.20 -58.53
C ALA A 338 3.34 5.29 -59.39
N SER A 339 4.57 5.68 -59.06
CA SER A 339 5.35 6.67 -59.82
C SER A 339 6.16 6.10 -60.98
N GLN A 340 6.28 4.77 -61.09
CA GLN A 340 7.00 4.10 -62.18
C GLN A 340 6.09 3.86 -63.39
N SER A 341 6.68 3.71 -64.57
CA SER A 341 5.91 3.32 -65.76
C SER A 341 5.36 1.91 -65.60
N LYS A 342 4.23 1.64 -66.29
CA LYS A 342 3.61 0.30 -66.30
C LYS A 342 4.58 -0.80 -66.71
N ALA A 343 5.45 -0.54 -67.69
CA ALA A 343 6.43 -1.51 -68.18
C ALA A 343 7.50 -1.84 -67.13
N GLU A 344 8.01 -0.83 -66.42
CA GLU A 344 8.99 -1.02 -65.33
C GLU A 344 8.39 -1.83 -64.18
N ASN A 345 7.16 -1.51 -63.76
CA ASN A 345 6.49 -2.26 -62.70
C ASN A 345 6.27 -3.73 -63.09
N ILE A 346 5.82 -4.01 -64.33
CA ILE A 346 5.64 -5.38 -64.83
C ILE A 346 6.98 -6.14 -64.81
N ALA A 347 8.07 -5.51 -65.26
CA ALA A 347 9.39 -6.13 -65.24
C ALA A 347 9.88 -6.42 -63.82
N ALA A 348 9.68 -5.49 -62.88
CA ALA A 348 10.04 -5.66 -61.47
C ALA A 348 9.26 -6.82 -60.82
N GLY A 349 7.95 -6.87 -61.06
CA GLY A 349 7.09 -7.98 -60.62
C GLY A 349 7.52 -9.32 -61.20
N ALA A 350 7.84 -9.39 -62.49
CA ALA A 350 8.34 -10.61 -63.13
C ALA A 350 9.66 -11.09 -62.47
N ALA A 351 10.58 -10.17 -62.21
CA ALA A 351 11.85 -10.46 -61.53
C ALA A 351 11.68 -10.88 -60.06
N PHE A 352 10.59 -10.47 -59.38
CA PHE A 352 10.28 -10.93 -58.02
C PHE A 352 9.86 -12.40 -57.98
N PHE A 353 9.08 -12.85 -58.99
CA PHE A 353 8.59 -14.23 -59.06
C PHE A 353 9.55 -15.22 -59.74
N ASP A 354 10.61 -14.74 -60.39
CA ASP A 354 11.59 -15.58 -61.08
C ASP A 354 12.57 -16.23 -60.08
N LYS A 355 12.46 -17.55 -59.90
CA LYS A 355 13.34 -18.35 -59.04
C LYS A 355 14.79 -18.38 -59.52
N GLY A 356 15.05 -18.10 -60.80
CA GLY A 356 16.38 -18.02 -61.39
C GLY A 356 17.03 -16.64 -61.24
N HIS A 357 16.30 -15.63 -60.77
CA HIS A 357 16.83 -14.29 -60.58
C HIS A 357 17.91 -14.27 -59.49
N PRO A 358 19.09 -13.63 -59.69
CA PRO A 358 20.19 -13.63 -58.71
C PRO A 358 19.79 -13.15 -57.30
N GLU A 359 18.82 -12.23 -57.23
CA GLU A 359 18.33 -11.66 -55.97
C GLU A 359 17.09 -12.39 -55.39
N TYR A 360 16.62 -13.48 -55.98
CA TYR A 360 15.36 -14.13 -55.56
C TYR A 360 15.37 -14.48 -54.06
N ALA A 361 16.42 -15.15 -53.58
CA ALA A 361 16.54 -15.55 -52.17
C ALA A 361 16.54 -14.33 -51.22
N GLU A 362 17.21 -13.24 -51.61
CA GLU A 362 17.25 -11.99 -50.85
C GLU A 362 15.88 -11.30 -50.83
N LYS A 363 15.16 -11.27 -51.96
CA LYS A 363 13.78 -10.75 -52.03
C LYS A 363 12.81 -11.57 -51.16
N GLN A 364 12.94 -12.89 -51.15
CA GLN A 364 12.16 -13.78 -50.26
C GLN A 364 12.50 -13.59 -48.77
N ARG A 365 13.73 -13.20 -48.45
CA ARG A 365 14.07 -12.80 -47.07
C ARG A 365 13.45 -11.44 -46.72
N ARG A 366 13.54 -10.47 -47.63
CA ARG A 366 12.98 -9.12 -47.42
C ARG A 366 11.47 -9.10 -47.30
N ILE A 367 10.74 -9.96 -48.02
CA ILE A 367 9.28 -10.04 -47.88
C ILE A 367 8.88 -10.52 -46.48
N GLN A 368 9.65 -11.43 -45.86
CA GLN A 368 9.41 -11.85 -44.48
C GLN A 368 9.66 -10.71 -43.47
N LEU A 369 10.73 -9.93 -43.67
CA LEU A 369 11.00 -8.74 -42.85
C LEU A 369 9.93 -7.65 -43.03
N ALA A 370 9.48 -7.43 -44.26
CA ALA A 370 8.40 -6.48 -44.56
C ALA A 370 7.08 -6.93 -43.94
N SER A 371 6.80 -8.23 -43.93
CA SER A 371 5.65 -8.81 -43.22
C SER A 371 5.73 -8.52 -41.71
N GLN A 372 6.87 -8.76 -41.07
CA GLN A 372 7.07 -8.44 -39.64
C GLN A 372 6.87 -6.96 -39.31
N ALA A 373 7.24 -6.05 -40.22
CA ALA A 373 7.00 -4.62 -40.05
C ALA A 373 5.51 -4.23 -40.01
N LEU A 374 4.61 -5.15 -40.40
CA LEU A 374 3.15 -4.99 -40.32
C LEU A 374 2.54 -5.64 -39.06
N ASP A 375 3.36 -6.13 -38.12
CA ASP A 375 2.86 -6.75 -36.89
C ASP A 375 2.07 -5.79 -36.02
N THR A 376 2.32 -4.48 -36.12
CA THR A 376 1.52 -3.43 -35.46
C THR A 376 0.06 -3.38 -35.94
N GLU A 377 -0.26 -4.02 -37.07
CA GLU A 377 -1.60 -4.15 -37.63
C GLU A 377 -2.18 -5.57 -37.49
N PHE A 378 -1.36 -6.61 -37.71
CA PHE A 378 -1.84 -8.00 -37.81
C PHE A 378 -1.52 -8.88 -36.59
N LYS A 379 -0.64 -8.43 -35.68
CA LYS A 379 -0.20 -9.18 -34.48
C LYS A 379 0.20 -8.24 -33.34
N ALA A 380 -0.74 -7.43 -32.85
CA ALA A 380 -0.47 -6.36 -31.89
C ALA A 380 -1.24 -6.52 -30.56
N PRO A 381 -1.07 -7.64 -29.81
CA PRO A 381 -1.84 -7.88 -28.58
C PRO A 381 -1.63 -6.78 -27.51
N GLY A 382 -0.46 -6.16 -27.46
CA GLY A 382 -0.19 -5.04 -26.55
C GLY A 382 -1.00 -3.78 -26.89
N TYR A 383 -1.30 -3.53 -28.16
CA TYR A 383 -2.19 -2.43 -28.58
C TYR A 383 -3.67 -2.78 -28.43
N GLU A 384 -4.02 -4.05 -28.58
CA GLU A 384 -5.40 -4.53 -28.49
C GLU A 384 -5.90 -4.58 -27.03
N VAL A 385 -5.09 -5.09 -26.10
CA VAL A 385 -5.49 -5.34 -24.70
C VAL A 385 -4.46 -4.88 -23.65
N GLY A 386 -3.29 -4.38 -24.07
CA GLY A 386 -2.21 -3.97 -23.16
C GLY A 386 -2.26 -2.50 -22.72
N TRP A 387 -3.31 -1.75 -23.04
CA TRP A 387 -3.47 -0.40 -22.52
C TRP A 387 -3.77 -0.41 -21.01
N PHE A 388 -3.50 0.72 -20.35
CA PHE A 388 -3.70 0.92 -18.93
C PHE A 388 -4.04 2.37 -18.62
N TYR A 389 -4.54 2.63 -17.41
CA TYR A 389 -4.90 3.95 -16.91
C TYR A 389 -3.91 4.43 -15.84
N PRO A 390 -2.93 5.29 -16.19
CA PRO A 390 -1.96 5.79 -15.23
C PRO A 390 -2.61 6.52 -14.04
N SER A 391 -3.74 7.20 -14.26
CA SER A 391 -4.49 7.90 -13.21
C SER A 391 -5.05 6.97 -12.13
N ALA A 392 -5.20 5.68 -12.42
CA ALA A 392 -5.60 4.67 -11.45
C ALA A 392 -4.42 4.10 -10.64
N ASP A 393 -3.18 4.32 -11.08
CA ASP A 393 -1.94 3.93 -10.37
C ASP A 393 -1.49 5.00 -9.37
N ILE A 394 -2.35 5.24 -8.38
CA ILE A 394 -2.17 6.29 -7.36
C ILE A 394 -0.84 6.11 -6.60
N ASN A 395 -0.37 4.88 -6.46
CA ASN A 395 0.84 4.52 -5.72
C ASN A 395 2.08 4.35 -6.60
N SER A 396 1.96 4.56 -7.92
CA SER A 396 3.07 4.42 -8.89
C SER A 396 3.70 3.02 -8.87
N GLU A 397 2.90 1.98 -8.66
CA GLU A 397 3.31 0.57 -8.66
C GLU A 397 3.87 0.14 -10.02
N GLY A 398 3.40 0.75 -11.11
CA GLY A 398 3.87 0.47 -12.45
C GLY A 398 5.23 1.08 -12.79
N GLY A 399 5.69 2.10 -12.05
CA GLY A 399 6.88 2.87 -12.39
C GLY A 399 6.80 3.49 -13.80
N GLU A 400 7.96 3.81 -14.39
CA GLU A 400 8.02 4.48 -15.70
C GLU A 400 7.60 3.57 -16.87
N THR A 401 7.71 2.25 -16.70
CA THR A 401 7.46 1.25 -17.75
C THR A 401 6.12 0.51 -17.59
N HIS A 402 5.37 0.76 -16.52
CA HIS A 402 4.11 0.08 -16.20
C HIS A 402 4.20 -1.45 -16.35
N GLY A 403 5.16 -2.05 -15.64
CA GLY A 403 5.40 -3.50 -15.69
C GLY A 403 5.93 -4.00 -17.04
N GLY A 404 6.64 -3.15 -17.80
CA GLY A 404 7.19 -3.46 -19.12
C GLY A 404 6.22 -3.27 -20.29
N GLN A 405 4.97 -2.89 -20.02
CA GLN A 405 3.96 -2.65 -21.05
C GLN A 405 4.22 -1.34 -21.82
N GLN A 406 4.99 -0.43 -21.25
CA GLN A 406 5.43 0.83 -21.85
C GLN A 406 6.97 0.92 -21.89
N LEU A 407 7.51 1.52 -22.95
CA LEU A 407 8.92 1.89 -23.07
C LEU A 407 9.22 3.20 -22.32
N ALA A 408 10.50 3.47 -22.06
CA ALA A 408 10.94 4.67 -21.33
C ALA A 408 10.55 6.00 -22.03
N ASP A 409 10.30 5.98 -23.34
CA ASP A 409 9.84 7.15 -24.10
C ASP A 409 8.31 7.34 -24.07
N GLY A 410 7.59 6.51 -23.32
CA GLY A 410 6.13 6.52 -23.24
C GLY A 410 5.41 5.68 -24.30
N THR A 411 6.15 5.06 -25.23
CA THR A 411 5.56 4.25 -26.29
C THR A 411 5.07 2.91 -25.73
N LEU A 412 3.84 2.53 -26.07
CA LEU A 412 3.28 1.25 -25.66
C LEU A 412 3.93 0.09 -26.45
N VAL A 413 4.26 -1.01 -25.78
CA VAL A 413 4.78 -2.22 -26.44
C VAL A 413 3.64 -2.92 -27.19
N HIS A 414 3.78 -3.09 -28.50
CA HIS A 414 2.71 -3.58 -29.37
C HIS A 414 2.64 -5.11 -29.48
N HIS A 415 3.78 -5.77 -29.64
CA HIS A 415 3.86 -7.18 -30.01
C HIS A 415 3.66 -8.15 -28.83
N THR A 416 3.65 -7.62 -27.61
CA THR A 416 3.52 -8.39 -26.36
C THR A 416 2.51 -7.71 -25.45
N TYR A 417 1.60 -8.49 -24.86
CA TYR A 417 0.77 -8.08 -23.75
C TYR A 417 1.38 -8.58 -22.43
N TYR A 418 1.70 -7.65 -21.53
CA TYR A 418 2.23 -7.94 -20.20
C TYR A 418 1.07 -8.03 -19.21
N MET A 419 0.65 -9.26 -18.89
CA MET A 419 -0.36 -9.50 -17.86
C MET A 419 0.16 -9.05 -16.49
N THR A 420 -0.62 -8.23 -15.79
CA THR A 420 -0.25 -7.67 -14.49
C THR A 420 -1.49 -7.23 -13.71
N THR A 421 -1.39 -7.17 -12.38
CA THR A 421 -2.38 -6.54 -11.51
C THR A 421 -1.99 -5.12 -11.07
N ILE A 422 -0.96 -4.52 -11.67
CA ILE A 422 -0.64 -3.10 -11.46
C ILE A 422 -1.91 -2.26 -11.70
N PRO A 423 -2.29 -1.35 -10.79
CA PRO A 423 -3.51 -0.57 -10.93
C PRO A 423 -3.57 0.16 -12.29
N GLY A 424 -4.77 0.24 -12.85
CA GLY A 424 -5.01 0.79 -14.18
C GLY A 424 -4.92 -0.21 -15.33
N HIS A 425 -4.28 -1.38 -15.14
CA HIS A 425 -4.33 -2.46 -16.14
C HIS A 425 -5.62 -3.27 -16.04
N HIS A 426 -5.95 -4.00 -17.11
CA HIS A 426 -7.00 -4.99 -17.06
C HIS A 426 -6.67 -6.15 -16.12
N LEU A 427 -7.68 -6.64 -15.38
CA LEU A 427 -7.59 -7.86 -14.58
C LEU A 427 -7.03 -9.02 -15.42
N PRO A 428 -5.92 -9.67 -15.03
CA PRO A 428 -5.36 -10.78 -15.80
C PRO A 428 -6.36 -11.92 -16.04
N HIS A 429 -6.22 -12.61 -17.16
CA HIS A 429 -7.01 -13.81 -17.43
C HIS A 429 -6.44 -15.00 -16.67
N ALA A 430 -7.33 -15.78 -16.06
CA ALA A 430 -7.04 -17.10 -15.49
C ALA A 430 -8.30 -17.96 -15.57
N TRP A 431 -8.15 -19.27 -15.76
CA TRP A 431 -9.26 -20.20 -15.57
C TRP A 431 -9.30 -20.63 -14.11
N VAL A 432 -10.47 -20.48 -13.48
CA VAL A 432 -10.68 -20.83 -12.09
C VAL A 432 -11.79 -21.85 -11.94
N THR A 433 -11.69 -22.72 -10.93
CA THR A 433 -12.68 -23.77 -10.68
C THR A 433 -13.19 -23.79 -9.26
N ARG A 434 -14.48 -24.11 -9.11
CA ARG A 434 -15.14 -24.35 -7.82
C ARG A 434 -16.36 -25.23 -8.07
N ASP A 435 -16.54 -26.27 -7.25
CA ASP A 435 -17.72 -27.16 -7.30
C ASP A 435 -17.99 -27.70 -8.73
N ASP A 436 -16.95 -28.23 -9.39
CA ASP A 436 -16.94 -28.72 -10.79
C ASP A 436 -17.28 -27.67 -11.87
N ARG A 437 -17.50 -26.42 -11.49
CA ARG A 437 -17.71 -25.31 -12.42
C ARG A 437 -16.36 -24.67 -12.77
N ILE A 438 -16.08 -24.54 -14.07
CA ILE A 438 -14.91 -23.84 -14.59
C ILE A 438 -15.39 -22.53 -15.23
N VAL A 439 -14.81 -21.41 -14.83
CA VAL A 439 -15.12 -20.07 -15.38
C VAL A 439 -13.84 -19.26 -15.54
N ALA A 440 -13.89 -18.21 -16.36
CA ALA A 440 -12.79 -17.25 -16.38
C ALA A 440 -12.84 -16.39 -15.12
N LEU A 441 -11.68 -15.99 -14.60
CA LEU A 441 -11.59 -15.10 -13.43
C LEU A 441 -12.39 -13.80 -13.65
N ARG A 442 -12.37 -13.28 -14.89
CA ARG A 442 -13.13 -12.09 -15.29
C ARG A 442 -14.64 -12.28 -15.23
N ASP A 443 -15.15 -13.51 -15.33
CA ASP A 443 -16.60 -13.80 -15.22
C ASP A 443 -17.10 -13.70 -13.77
N LEU A 444 -16.19 -13.61 -12.79
CA LEU A 444 -16.53 -13.40 -11.38
C LEU A 444 -16.74 -11.91 -11.04
N LEU A 445 -16.44 -11.00 -11.96
CA LEU A 445 -16.71 -9.58 -11.81
C LEU A 445 -18.21 -9.30 -11.81
N SER A 446 -18.65 -8.44 -10.91
CA SER A 446 -20.00 -7.89 -10.93
C SER A 446 -20.00 -6.57 -11.71
N MET A 447 -21.07 -6.34 -12.47
CA MET A 447 -21.30 -5.06 -13.14
C MET A 447 -22.00 -4.04 -12.24
N ASP A 448 -22.47 -4.47 -11.06
CA ASP A 448 -23.27 -3.65 -10.14
C ASP A 448 -22.48 -3.12 -8.95
N VAL A 449 -21.39 -3.81 -8.58
CA VAL A 449 -20.56 -3.55 -7.40
C VAL A 449 -19.09 -3.79 -7.72
N LEU A 450 -18.19 -3.19 -6.96
CA LEU A 450 -16.75 -3.43 -7.05
C LEU A 450 -16.42 -4.85 -6.58
N THR A 451 -15.39 -5.47 -7.17
CA THR A 451 -14.99 -6.84 -6.83
C THR A 451 -13.61 -6.82 -6.22
N LEU A 452 -13.49 -7.33 -4.99
CA LEU A 452 -12.21 -7.53 -4.31
C LEU A 452 -11.83 -9.01 -4.37
N PHE A 453 -10.72 -9.33 -5.03
CA PHE A 453 -10.17 -10.69 -5.07
C PHE A 453 -9.18 -10.90 -3.92
N VAL A 454 -9.37 -11.96 -3.12
CA VAL A 454 -8.52 -12.28 -1.94
C VAL A 454 -8.09 -13.74 -1.94
N GLU A 455 -6.98 -14.08 -1.29
CA GLU A 455 -6.51 -15.47 -1.21
C GLU A 455 -7.26 -16.31 -0.15
N SER A 456 -7.59 -15.69 0.97
CA SER A 456 -8.33 -16.30 2.07
C SER A 456 -9.47 -15.38 2.51
N LYS A 457 -10.47 -15.95 3.20
CA LYS A 457 -11.46 -15.13 3.89
C LYS A 457 -10.75 -14.17 4.84
N MET A 458 -11.13 -12.91 4.82
CA MET A 458 -10.71 -11.94 5.83
C MET A 458 -11.50 -12.20 7.12
N GLU A 459 -10.83 -12.09 8.28
CA GLU A 459 -11.45 -12.35 9.59
C GLU A 459 -12.55 -11.35 9.93
N GLU A 460 -12.45 -10.12 9.42
CA GLU A 460 -13.52 -9.13 9.34
C GLU A 460 -14.02 -9.10 7.89
N GLU A 461 -15.22 -9.64 7.62
CA GLU A 461 -15.85 -9.45 6.31
C GLU A 461 -16.13 -7.95 6.13
N LEU A 462 -15.59 -7.34 5.05
CA LEU A 462 -15.95 -5.99 4.63
C LEU A 462 -17.46 -5.94 4.37
N ASP A 463 -18.23 -5.41 5.32
CA ASP A 463 -19.69 -5.25 5.22
C ASP A 463 -20.04 -3.95 4.47
N ASP A 464 -19.68 -3.92 3.19
CA ASP A 464 -20.01 -2.82 2.27
C ASP A 464 -20.78 -3.34 1.07
N ASP A 465 -22.03 -2.91 0.92
CA ASP A 465 -22.92 -3.31 -0.17
C ASP A 465 -22.42 -2.87 -1.58
N ARG A 466 -21.36 -2.06 -1.64
CA ARG A 466 -20.66 -1.67 -2.88
C ARG A 466 -19.54 -2.61 -3.28
N ILE A 467 -19.14 -3.55 -2.42
CA ILE A 467 -17.99 -4.44 -2.64
C ILE A 467 -18.44 -5.89 -2.49
N GLN A 468 -18.20 -6.70 -3.50
CA GLN A 468 -18.23 -8.16 -3.37
C GLN A 468 -16.82 -8.69 -3.15
N VAL A 469 -16.67 -9.61 -2.21
CA VAL A 469 -15.39 -10.29 -1.95
C VAL A 469 -15.40 -11.67 -2.62
N VAL A 470 -14.40 -11.92 -3.47
CA VAL A 470 -14.21 -13.19 -4.18
C VAL A 470 -12.92 -13.83 -3.69
N VAL A 471 -13.04 -14.96 -3.01
CA VAL A 471 -11.89 -15.73 -2.54
C VAL A 471 -11.37 -16.63 -3.67
N VAL A 472 -10.09 -16.46 -4.06
CA VAL A 472 -9.35 -17.27 -5.03
C VAL A 472 -8.11 -17.85 -4.34
N GLY A 473 -8.26 -19.04 -3.77
CA GLY A 473 -7.30 -19.71 -2.89
C GLY A 473 -7.96 -20.91 -2.19
N GLN A 474 -7.30 -21.53 -1.20
CA GLN A 474 -7.70 -22.83 -0.63
C GLN A 474 -9.18 -22.91 -0.18
N ALA A 475 -9.76 -21.81 0.28
CA ALA A 475 -11.15 -21.76 0.78
C ALA A 475 -12.19 -21.29 -0.26
N GLY A 476 -11.80 -21.06 -1.52
CA GLY A 476 -12.65 -20.49 -2.56
C GLY A 476 -12.41 -21.07 -3.95
N TRP A 477 -12.42 -20.21 -4.97
CA TRP A 477 -12.08 -20.60 -6.35
C TRP A 477 -10.62 -21.01 -6.44
N GLN A 478 -10.33 -22.08 -7.19
CA GLN A 478 -8.99 -22.59 -7.41
C GLN A 478 -8.45 -22.11 -8.75
N ASP A 479 -7.25 -21.53 -8.76
CA ASP A 479 -6.54 -21.14 -10.00
C ASP A 479 -6.01 -22.38 -10.73
N MET A 480 -6.61 -22.71 -11.87
CA MET A 480 -6.24 -23.88 -12.67
C MET A 480 -5.02 -23.64 -13.55
N THR A 481 -4.78 -22.39 -13.96
CA THR A 481 -3.72 -22.06 -14.92
C THR A 481 -2.45 -21.58 -14.23
N GLY A 482 -2.52 -21.28 -12.93
CA GLY A 482 -1.44 -20.65 -12.17
C GLY A 482 -1.20 -19.19 -12.55
N GLN A 483 -2.01 -18.62 -13.47
CA GLN A 483 -1.83 -17.26 -13.96
C GLN A 483 -2.23 -16.23 -12.91
N TRP A 484 -3.29 -16.49 -12.15
CA TRP A 484 -3.68 -15.60 -11.06
C TRP A 484 -2.61 -15.59 -9.97
N LYS A 485 -2.14 -16.76 -9.56
CA LYS A 485 -1.05 -16.86 -8.58
C LYS A 485 0.23 -16.16 -9.05
N LYS A 486 0.57 -16.29 -10.34
CA LYS A 486 1.78 -15.69 -10.94
C LYS A 486 1.73 -14.17 -11.03
N HIS A 487 0.55 -13.60 -11.31
CA HIS A 487 0.42 -12.18 -11.67
C HIS A 487 -0.23 -11.31 -10.58
N ARG A 488 -0.81 -11.90 -9.52
CA ARG A 488 -1.40 -11.16 -8.41
C ARG A 488 -0.36 -10.34 -7.64
N ALA A 489 -0.78 -9.20 -7.12
CA ALA A 489 0.05 -8.22 -6.41
C ALA A 489 0.69 -8.70 -5.10
N SER A 490 0.66 -10.00 -4.76
CA SER A 490 1.34 -10.49 -3.55
C SER A 490 2.87 -10.46 -3.64
N ASP A 491 3.42 -10.41 -4.86
CA ASP A 491 4.87 -10.53 -5.09
C ASP A 491 5.49 -9.27 -5.76
N LEU A 492 4.67 -8.32 -6.24
CA LEU A 492 5.12 -7.13 -6.99
C LEU A 492 5.11 -5.83 -6.17
N THR A 493 4.52 -5.81 -4.97
CA THR A 493 4.57 -4.65 -4.07
C THR A 493 5.44 -4.93 -2.86
N MET A 494 6.75 -5.02 -3.07
CA MET A 494 7.71 -4.63 -2.04
C MET A 494 8.43 -3.42 -2.63
N ALA A 495 8.05 -2.22 -2.21
CA ALA A 495 8.79 -1.01 -2.53
C ALA A 495 10.29 -1.27 -2.31
N SER A 496 11.17 -0.81 -3.21
CA SER A 496 12.60 -1.04 -3.01
C SER A 496 13.04 -0.34 -1.73
N THR A 497 13.43 -1.10 -0.71
CA THR A 497 13.81 -0.57 0.61
C THR A 497 15.29 -0.71 0.86
N ILE A 498 15.84 0.23 1.63
CA ILE A 498 17.13 0.13 2.29
C ILE A 498 16.85 0.31 3.78
N GLU A 499 17.05 -0.75 4.55
CA GLU A 499 16.82 -0.79 6.00
C GLU A 499 18.17 -0.92 6.70
N TRP A 500 18.43 -0.10 7.72
CA TRP A 500 19.67 -0.11 8.49
C TRP A 500 19.43 -0.65 9.89
N PHE A 501 20.27 -1.60 10.32
CA PHE A 501 20.14 -2.27 11.63
C PHE A 501 21.29 -1.94 12.60
N GLY A 502 22.15 -0.98 12.23
CA GLY A 502 23.33 -0.57 13.00
C GLY A 502 24.66 -1.00 12.36
N ALA A 503 25.75 -0.37 12.79
CA ALA A 503 27.08 -0.49 12.20
C ALA A 503 27.02 -0.42 10.66
N THR A 504 27.50 -1.46 9.97
CA THR A 504 27.41 -1.61 8.51
C THR A 504 26.32 -2.60 8.06
N THR A 505 25.40 -3.00 8.95
CA THR A 505 24.39 -4.03 8.67
C THR A 505 23.14 -3.43 8.01
N PHE A 506 22.84 -3.84 6.78
CA PHE A 506 21.66 -3.40 6.03
C PHE A 506 20.87 -4.58 5.44
N ARG A 507 19.56 -4.36 5.22
CA ARG A 507 18.75 -5.18 4.31
C ARG A 507 18.29 -4.31 3.15
N VAL A 508 18.57 -4.76 1.93
CA VAL A 508 18.16 -4.13 0.69
C VAL A 508 17.14 -5.04 0.03
N LYS A 509 15.92 -4.54 -0.19
CA LYS A 509 14.92 -5.24 -1.00
C LYS A 509 14.79 -4.52 -2.33
N ALA A 510 15.02 -5.20 -3.44
CA ALA A 510 14.92 -4.62 -4.79
C ALA A 510 14.77 -5.72 -5.84
N ASN A 511 13.94 -5.51 -6.86
CA ASN A 511 13.73 -6.44 -7.98
C ASN A 511 13.41 -7.88 -7.54
N GLY A 512 12.66 -8.05 -6.44
CA GLY A 512 12.35 -9.36 -5.87
C GLY A 512 13.55 -10.06 -5.19
N LEU A 513 14.66 -9.36 -4.96
CA LEU A 513 15.78 -9.82 -4.14
C LEU A 513 15.67 -9.26 -2.72
N VAL A 514 16.03 -10.09 -1.74
CA VAL A 514 16.32 -9.69 -0.35
C VAL A 514 17.80 -9.89 -0.10
N ILE A 515 18.54 -8.78 0.04
CA ILE A 515 20.00 -8.77 0.18
C ILE A 515 20.37 -8.26 1.56
N PHE A 516 21.22 -8.98 2.29
CA PHE A 516 21.88 -8.47 3.48
C PHE A 516 23.29 -7.96 3.15
N LEU A 517 23.64 -6.79 3.69
CA LEU A 517 25.00 -6.22 3.62
C LEU A 517 25.55 -6.25 5.04
N ASP A 518 26.55 -7.09 5.30
CA ASP A 518 26.97 -7.53 6.64
C ASP A 518 25.79 -8.07 7.50
N THR A 519 26.07 -8.66 8.66
CA THR A 519 25.04 -9.39 9.43
C THR A 519 25.15 -9.28 10.95
N TRP A 520 25.70 -8.19 11.47
CA TRP A 520 25.85 -7.99 12.93
C TRP A 520 24.53 -7.64 13.63
N LEU A 521 23.57 -8.57 13.55
CA LEU A 521 22.23 -8.47 14.13
C LEU A 521 22.21 -8.93 15.60
N ASP A 522 23.02 -9.93 15.95
CA ASP A 522 23.17 -10.38 17.34
C ASP A 522 24.28 -9.57 18.03
N ARG A 523 23.93 -8.35 18.45
CA ARG A 523 24.87 -7.38 19.04
C ARG A 523 25.05 -7.61 20.55
N PRO A 524 26.12 -7.07 21.17
CA PRO A 524 26.24 -6.99 22.63
C PRO A 524 24.97 -6.41 23.27
N ASP A 525 24.49 -7.01 24.36
CA ASP A 525 23.22 -6.66 25.02
C ASP A 525 23.10 -5.19 25.47
N VAL A 526 24.23 -4.47 25.58
CA VAL A 526 24.24 -3.03 25.83
C VAL A 526 23.70 -2.20 24.66
N LEU A 527 23.78 -2.71 23.44
CA LEU A 527 23.35 -2.05 22.21
C LEU A 527 21.92 -2.45 21.86
N PRO A 528 21.14 -1.56 21.22
CA PRO A 528 19.80 -1.89 20.77
C PRO A 528 19.84 -2.98 19.69
N LYS A 529 18.96 -3.98 19.80
CA LYS A 529 18.71 -4.99 18.76
C LYS A 529 17.47 -4.57 17.98
N VAL A 530 17.65 -4.12 16.73
CA VAL A 530 16.56 -3.65 15.86
C VAL A 530 15.84 -4.82 15.18
N LEU A 531 16.58 -5.88 14.84
CA LEU A 531 16.07 -7.10 14.22
C LEU A 531 16.78 -8.30 14.84
N ALA A 532 16.05 -9.28 15.35
CA ALA A 532 16.66 -10.52 15.82
C ALA A 532 16.99 -11.43 14.63
N ILE A 533 18.12 -12.16 14.71
CA ILE A 533 18.51 -13.13 13.67
C ILE A 533 17.40 -14.16 13.43
N ASP A 534 16.74 -14.62 14.49
CA ASP A 534 15.67 -15.62 14.41
C ASP A 534 14.41 -15.09 13.71
N ASP A 535 14.26 -13.77 13.57
CA ASP A 535 13.14 -13.15 12.86
C ASP A 535 13.43 -12.96 11.36
N VAL A 536 14.67 -13.23 10.91
CA VAL A 536 15.00 -13.22 9.48
C VAL A 536 14.44 -14.48 8.84
N THR A 537 13.35 -14.34 8.09
CA THR A 537 12.66 -15.44 7.39
C THR A 537 13.02 -15.56 5.91
N GLU A 538 13.62 -14.51 5.35
CA GLU A 538 13.95 -14.40 3.92
C GLU A 538 15.31 -13.72 3.72
N ALA A 539 16.12 -14.29 2.83
CA ALA A 539 17.33 -13.70 2.27
C ALA A 539 17.73 -14.49 1.01
N ASP A 540 18.07 -13.78 -0.06
CA ASP A 540 18.61 -14.37 -1.29
C ASP A 540 20.14 -14.34 -1.31
N TYR A 541 20.71 -13.24 -0.81
CA TYR A 541 22.15 -13.01 -0.77
C TYR A 541 22.58 -12.34 0.53
N ILE A 542 23.78 -12.67 0.98
CA ILE A 542 24.49 -12.00 2.05
C ILE A 542 25.84 -11.55 1.49
N PHE A 543 26.13 -10.25 1.54
CA PHE A 543 27.42 -9.70 1.13
C PHE A 543 28.19 -9.28 2.37
N ILE A 544 29.40 -9.82 2.53
CA ILE A 544 30.26 -9.49 3.67
C ILE A 544 31.38 -8.58 3.20
N SER A 545 31.53 -7.44 3.88
CA SER A 545 32.57 -6.45 3.57
C SER A 545 33.97 -6.99 3.90
N HIS A 546 34.13 -7.63 5.06
CA HIS A 546 35.33 -8.34 5.53
C HIS A 546 35.04 -9.13 6.83
N ALA A 547 36.02 -9.91 7.32
CA ALA A 547 35.83 -10.86 8.42
C ALA A 547 36.25 -10.33 9.80
N HIS A 548 35.30 -9.84 10.61
CA HIS A 548 35.43 -9.77 12.08
C HIS A 548 34.07 -9.54 12.79
N PHE A 549 34.10 -9.24 14.09
CA PHE A 549 33.00 -9.41 15.05
C PHE A 549 31.73 -8.59 14.78
N ASP A 550 31.82 -7.49 14.05
CA ASP A 550 30.76 -6.53 13.71
C ASP A 550 30.36 -6.54 12.22
N HIS A 551 30.83 -7.54 11.47
CA HIS A 551 30.45 -7.75 10.07
C HIS A 551 29.90 -9.15 9.81
N LEU A 552 30.61 -10.17 10.31
CA LEU A 552 30.42 -11.56 9.92
C LEU A 552 29.43 -12.38 10.78
N PRO A 553 29.43 -12.28 12.13
CA PRO A 553 28.58 -13.15 12.95
C PRO A 553 27.09 -13.00 12.63
N GLY A 554 26.40 -14.12 12.39
CA GLY A 554 25.00 -14.16 12.03
C GLY A 554 24.75 -14.57 10.58
N ALA A 555 25.72 -14.35 9.68
CA ALA A 555 25.64 -14.79 8.29
C ALA A 555 25.49 -16.31 8.17
N ASP A 556 26.15 -17.07 9.03
CA ASP A 556 26.04 -18.53 9.13
C ASP A 556 24.59 -18.97 9.36
N LYS A 557 23.95 -18.40 10.39
CA LYS A 557 22.57 -18.73 10.77
C LYS A 557 21.58 -18.32 9.68
N ILE A 558 21.74 -17.11 9.11
CA ILE A 558 20.84 -16.60 8.08
C ILE A 558 20.98 -17.44 6.81
N ALA A 559 22.20 -17.72 6.34
CA ALA A 559 22.44 -18.50 5.13
C ALA A 559 21.86 -19.91 5.25
N ILE A 560 22.15 -20.61 6.34
CA ILE A 560 21.62 -21.97 6.61
C ILE A 560 20.10 -21.97 6.64
N LYS A 561 19.48 -20.98 7.29
CA LYS A 561 18.03 -20.91 7.47
C LYS A 561 17.29 -20.57 6.18
N THR A 562 17.83 -19.67 5.37
CA THR A 562 17.12 -19.06 4.22
C THR A 562 17.52 -19.64 2.87
N GLY A 563 18.69 -20.28 2.78
CA GLY A 563 19.27 -20.69 1.50
C GLY A 563 19.97 -19.55 0.74
N ALA A 564 20.28 -18.45 1.43
CA ALA A 564 20.99 -17.32 0.86
C ALA A 564 22.41 -17.70 0.44
N HIS A 565 22.87 -17.16 -0.71
CA HIS A 565 24.28 -17.26 -1.06
C HIS A 565 25.08 -16.18 -0.33
N VAL A 566 26.22 -16.56 0.25
CA VAL A 566 27.14 -15.62 0.89
C VAL A 566 28.29 -15.28 -0.05
N VAL A 567 28.43 -14.01 -0.39
CA VAL A 567 29.51 -13.46 -1.21
C VAL A 567 30.48 -12.71 -0.30
N ALA A 568 31.72 -13.19 -0.23
CA ALA A 568 32.71 -12.65 0.69
C ALA A 568 34.15 -12.97 0.28
N ASN A 569 35.12 -12.36 0.96
CA ASN A 569 36.52 -12.71 0.79
C ASN A 569 36.83 -14.14 1.28
N GLY A 570 38.00 -14.67 0.92
CA GLY A 570 38.38 -16.04 1.25
C GLY A 570 38.40 -16.35 2.75
N GLU A 571 38.74 -15.38 3.59
CA GLU A 571 38.79 -15.57 5.05
C GLU A 571 37.38 -15.75 5.64
N ALA A 572 36.45 -14.85 5.31
CA ALA A 572 35.05 -14.94 5.72
C ALA A 572 34.42 -16.26 5.25
N ILE A 573 34.67 -16.66 4.00
CA ILE A 573 34.19 -17.92 3.45
C ILE A 573 34.74 -19.12 4.23
N ASN A 574 36.01 -19.12 4.63
CA ASN A 574 36.59 -20.22 5.40
C ASN A 574 35.99 -20.32 6.82
N VAL A 575 35.72 -19.17 7.45
CA VAL A 575 35.04 -19.12 8.74
C VAL A 575 33.61 -19.67 8.62
N LEU A 576 32.84 -19.23 7.62
CA LEU A 576 31.46 -19.68 7.40
C LEU A 576 31.37 -21.16 7.03
N ARG A 577 32.31 -21.66 6.21
CA ARG A 577 32.44 -23.09 5.93
C ARG A 577 32.67 -23.88 7.22
N SER A 578 33.54 -23.38 8.10
CA SER A 578 33.83 -24.01 9.38
C SER A 578 32.62 -23.97 10.34
N ALA A 579 31.78 -22.92 10.22
CA ALA A 579 30.52 -22.78 10.94
C ALA A 579 29.37 -23.62 10.36
N GLY A 580 29.59 -24.35 9.26
CA GLY A 580 28.63 -25.30 8.69
C GLY A 580 27.75 -24.77 7.55
N VAL A 581 28.06 -23.60 6.98
CA VAL A 581 27.37 -23.12 5.78
C VAL A 581 27.70 -24.02 4.57
N PRO A 582 26.70 -24.51 3.81
CA PRO A 582 26.94 -25.35 2.63
C PRO A 582 27.83 -24.70 1.57
N ASP A 583 28.74 -25.48 0.97
CA ASP A 583 29.71 -24.99 -0.03
C ASP A 583 29.05 -24.40 -1.28
N ASP A 584 27.85 -24.86 -1.66
CA ASP A 584 27.10 -24.34 -2.80
C ASP A 584 26.50 -22.95 -2.55
N GLN A 585 26.40 -22.54 -1.27
CA GLN A 585 25.99 -21.19 -0.88
C GLN A 585 27.17 -20.23 -0.78
N LEU A 586 28.42 -20.71 -0.76
CA LEU A 586 29.60 -19.90 -0.50
C LEU A 586 30.28 -19.44 -1.80
N ILE A 587 30.32 -18.14 -2.03
CA ILE A 587 30.92 -17.53 -3.23
C ILE A 587 32.15 -16.70 -2.83
N PRO A 588 33.37 -17.26 -2.92
CA PRO A 588 34.60 -16.53 -2.64
C PRO A 588 34.93 -15.52 -3.74
N VAL A 589 35.31 -14.32 -3.33
CA VAL A 589 35.69 -13.20 -4.23
C VAL A 589 36.94 -12.49 -3.73
N ALA A 590 37.65 -11.80 -4.63
CA ALA A 590 38.87 -11.05 -4.35
C ALA A 590 38.79 -9.57 -4.77
N GLY A 591 37.75 -9.17 -5.50
CA GLY A 591 37.61 -7.85 -6.10
C GLY A 591 37.99 -7.85 -7.59
N GLY A 592 37.12 -7.28 -8.42
CA GLY A 592 37.18 -7.28 -9.88
C GLY A 592 36.10 -8.16 -10.54
N GLU A 593 35.38 -8.96 -9.76
CA GLU A 593 34.32 -9.83 -10.25
C GLU A 593 33.01 -9.08 -10.51
N ARG A 594 32.25 -9.59 -11.48
CA ARG A 594 30.85 -9.22 -11.68
C ARG A 594 29.97 -10.44 -11.50
N ILE A 595 29.05 -10.39 -10.54
CA ILE A 595 28.18 -11.51 -10.20
C ILE A 595 26.73 -11.20 -10.60
N PRO A 596 26.07 -12.03 -11.43
CA PRO A 596 24.64 -11.95 -11.65
C PRO A 596 23.86 -12.43 -10.42
N LEU A 597 22.78 -11.73 -10.08
CA LEU A 597 21.95 -12.00 -8.91
C LEU A 597 20.58 -12.51 -9.33
N PHE A 598 20.12 -13.57 -8.68
CA PHE A 598 18.88 -14.28 -8.97
C PHE A 598 18.06 -14.50 -7.70
N PRO A 599 16.73 -14.29 -7.74
CA PRO A 599 15.87 -14.69 -6.63
C PRO A 599 16.00 -16.19 -6.36
N LEU A 600 15.80 -16.61 -5.10
CA LEU A 600 15.86 -18.00 -4.67
C LEU A 600 14.95 -18.89 -5.51
N THR A 601 13.76 -18.39 -5.87
CA THR A 601 12.80 -19.08 -6.74
C THR A 601 13.39 -19.42 -8.11
N CYS A 602 14.15 -18.50 -8.72
CA CYS A 602 14.84 -18.71 -9.98
C CYS A 602 15.97 -19.75 -9.84
N ARG A 603 16.78 -19.66 -8.77
CA ARG A 603 17.83 -20.67 -8.48
C ARG A 603 17.24 -22.07 -8.30
N GLN A 604 16.15 -22.18 -7.55
CA GLN A 604 15.46 -23.46 -7.33
C GLN A 604 14.85 -24.02 -8.63
N ALA A 605 14.28 -23.17 -9.49
CA ALA A 605 13.77 -23.58 -10.80
C ALA A 605 14.90 -24.09 -11.72
N ALA A 606 16.07 -23.43 -11.70
CA ALA A 606 17.24 -23.88 -12.45
C ALA A 606 17.76 -25.24 -11.97
N ALA A 607 17.80 -25.45 -10.64
CA ALA A 607 18.15 -26.75 -10.05
C ALA A 607 17.20 -27.88 -10.52
N ARG A 608 15.91 -27.58 -10.66
CA ARG A 608 14.90 -28.51 -11.21
C ARG A 608 14.93 -28.64 -12.74
N GLY A 609 15.66 -27.78 -13.44
CA GLY A 609 15.73 -27.74 -14.90
C GLY A 609 14.48 -27.15 -15.56
N GLU A 610 13.75 -26.30 -14.85
CA GLU A 610 12.52 -25.64 -15.32
C GLU A 610 12.79 -24.34 -16.09
N VAL A 611 14.00 -23.81 -15.98
CA VAL A 611 14.47 -22.60 -16.68
C VAL A 611 15.80 -22.86 -17.35
N ASP A 612 16.22 -21.94 -18.22
CA ASP A 612 17.51 -22.00 -18.88
C ASP A 612 18.65 -22.01 -17.86
N VAL A 613 19.60 -22.93 -18.04
CA VAL A 613 20.75 -23.13 -17.16
C VAL A 613 22.04 -22.77 -17.86
N ALA A 614 22.97 -22.17 -17.13
CA ALA A 614 24.30 -21.88 -17.62
C ALA A 614 25.07 -23.18 -17.92
N PRO A 615 25.89 -23.22 -18.99
CA PRO A 615 26.74 -24.38 -19.28
C PRO A 615 27.78 -24.57 -18.17
N GLY A 616 27.91 -25.80 -17.67
CA GLY A 616 28.86 -26.17 -16.61
C GLY A 616 29.53 -27.51 -16.87
N PRO A 617 30.67 -27.80 -16.22
CA PRO A 617 31.33 -29.09 -16.33
C PRO A 617 30.45 -30.24 -15.80
N PRO A 618 30.66 -31.49 -16.24
CA PRO A 618 29.87 -32.63 -15.78
C PRO A 618 29.85 -32.74 -14.25
N GLY A 619 28.65 -32.76 -13.66
CA GLY A 619 28.46 -32.83 -12.20
C GLY A 619 28.42 -31.48 -11.48
N ALA A 620 28.64 -30.34 -12.16
CA ALA A 620 28.41 -29.03 -11.56
C ALA A 620 26.91 -28.81 -11.27
N PRO A 621 26.56 -28.12 -10.16
CA PRO A 621 25.20 -27.70 -9.89
C PRO A 621 24.64 -26.86 -11.06
N LYS A 622 23.37 -27.09 -11.41
CA LYS A 622 22.69 -26.32 -12.45
C LYS A 622 22.49 -24.88 -11.97
N ALA A 623 23.24 -23.94 -12.53
CA ALA A 623 23.09 -22.52 -12.26
C ALA A 623 22.14 -21.89 -13.29
N PRO A 624 21.33 -20.87 -12.93
CA PRO A 624 20.53 -20.13 -13.90
C PRO A 624 21.41 -19.47 -14.98
N ASP A 625 20.89 -19.37 -16.22
CA ASP A 625 21.51 -18.56 -17.27
C ASP A 625 21.57 -17.07 -16.84
N ALA A 626 22.69 -16.40 -17.08
CA ALA A 626 22.92 -15.00 -16.71
C ALA A 626 21.84 -14.03 -17.24
N LYS A 627 21.15 -14.36 -18.34
CA LYS A 627 20.03 -13.56 -18.87
C LYS A 627 18.81 -13.53 -17.95
N LEU A 628 18.71 -14.45 -17.00
CA LEU A 628 17.64 -14.51 -16.00
C LEU A 628 17.93 -13.68 -14.75
N ALA A 629 19.08 -13.01 -14.69
CA ALA A 629 19.48 -12.20 -13.56
C ALA A 629 18.62 -10.94 -13.45
N VAL A 630 18.11 -10.65 -12.26
CA VAL A 630 17.27 -9.47 -11.99
C VAL A 630 18.10 -8.27 -11.51
N ALA A 631 19.36 -8.53 -11.12
CA ALA A 631 20.36 -7.53 -10.80
C ALA A 631 21.76 -8.11 -11.04
N SER A 632 22.79 -7.27 -10.93
CA SER A 632 24.18 -7.75 -10.84
C SER A 632 24.97 -6.88 -9.87
N VAL A 633 26.07 -7.39 -9.35
CA VAL A 633 26.97 -6.64 -8.47
C VAL A 633 28.38 -6.66 -9.04
N HIS A 634 29.05 -5.50 -9.01
CA HIS A 634 30.47 -5.37 -9.29
C HIS A 634 31.20 -5.24 -7.98
N ILE A 635 32.21 -6.07 -7.77
CA ILE A 635 32.93 -6.18 -6.51
C ILE A 635 34.28 -5.53 -6.70
N TRP A 636 34.70 -4.71 -5.74
CA TRP A 636 35.96 -3.99 -5.82
C TRP A 636 36.73 -4.08 -4.51
N PRO A 637 38.08 -4.10 -4.56
CA PRO A 637 38.90 -3.92 -3.38
C PRO A 637 38.64 -2.56 -2.72
N SER A 638 38.57 -2.55 -1.39
CA SER A 638 38.50 -1.34 -0.55
C SER A 638 39.64 -1.35 0.46
N LEU A 639 39.64 -0.39 1.39
CA LEU A 639 40.63 -0.27 2.46
C LEU A 639 39.94 0.05 3.78
N HIS A 640 40.37 -0.62 4.84
CA HIS A 640 39.95 -0.31 6.19
C HIS A 640 40.45 1.08 6.63
N CYS A 641 39.76 1.69 7.60
CA CYS A 641 40.21 2.91 8.26
C CYS A 641 41.35 2.62 9.26
N LEU A 642 42.06 3.66 9.71
CA LEU A 642 43.05 3.54 10.77
C LEU A 642 42.47 4.05 12.10
N MET A 643 42.90 3.45 13.21
CA MET A 643 42.57 3.98 14.53
C MET A 643 43.34 5.28 14.78
N PRO A 644 42.70 6.34 15.31
CA PRO A 644 43.40 7.57 15.65
C PRO A 644 44.26 7.36 16.91
N GLY A 645 45.56 7.65 16.81
CA GLY A 645 46.52 7.54 17.92
C GLY A 645 47.51 6.38 17.78
N SER A 646 48.27 6.11 18.85
CA SER A 646 49.28 5.05 18.90
C SER A 646 48.79 3.77 19.58
N SER A 647 47.67 3.84 20.30
CA SER A 647 47.01 2.72 20.96
C SER A 647 45.50 2.92 21.05
N HIS A 648 44.74 1.85 21.32
CA HIS A 648 43.29 1.93 21.57
C HIS A 648 42.92 2.83 22.77
N ALA A 649 43.86 3.10 23.69
CA ALA A 649 43.65 4.02 24.81
C ALA A 649 43.59 5.49 24.35
N ASP A 650 44.21 5.82 23.21
CA ASP A 650 44.29 7.18 22.65
C ASP A 650 43.02 7.55 21.85
N VAL A 651 42.14 6.57 21.63
CA VAL A 651 40.89 6.74 20.88
C VAL A 651 39.95 7.65 21.67
N PRO A 652 39.45 8.74 21.07
CA PRO A 652 38.59 9.67 21.78
C PRO A 652 37.24 9.02 22.12
N ALA A 653 36.60 9.50 23.18
CA ALA A 653 35.26 9.06 23.56
C ALA A 653 34.22 9.35 22.47
N VAL A 654 34.32 10.53 21.84
CA VAL A 654 33.53 10.94 20.68
C VAL A 654 34.48 11.14 19.51
N MET A 655 34.21 10.47 18.39
CA MET A 655 34.99 10.62 17.17
C MET A 655 34.37 11.70 16.30
N ASP A 656 35.06 12.82 16.10
CA ASP A 656 34.55 13.95 15.35
C ASP A 656 35.04 13.90 13.90
N THR A 657 34.11 13.80 12.95
CA THR A 657 34.46 13.66 11.52
C THR A 657 35.11 14.90 10.92
N GLY A 658 34.98 16.08 11.55
CA GLY A 658 35.63 17.32 11.15
C GLY A 658 37.05 17.46 11.71
N LYS A 659 37.43 16.66 12.70
CA LYS A 659 38.76 16.71 13.31
C LYS A 659 39.80 16.01 12.44
N GLU A 660 40.96 16.64 12.28
CA GLU A 660 42.13 16.03 11.66
C GLU A 660 42.86 15.15 12.67
N TYR A 661 42.90 13.85 12.41
CA TYR A 661 43.64 12.89 13.23
C TYR A 661 45.01 12.63 12.59
N ILE A 662 46.05 13.36 13.01
CA ILE A 662 47.40 13.32 12.41
C ILE A 662 48.37 12.59 13.36
N GLY A 663 49.32 11.83 12.79
CA GLY A 663 50.36 11.06 13.54
C GLY A 663 49.94 9.64 13.95
N GLY A 664 50.89 8.84 14.46
CA GLY A 664 50.65 7.54 15.12
C GLY A 664 50.69 6.27 14.24
N ALA A 665 50.39 6.36 12.93
CA ALA A 665 50.35 5.19 12.04
C ALA A 665 51.54 5.15 11.07
N SER A 666 52.19 3.98 10.94
CA SER A 666 53.22 3.78 9.91
C SER A 666 52.61 3.62 8.52
N GLN A 667 53.35 3.96 7.46
CA GLN A 667 52.87 3.75 6.09
C GLN A 667 52.62 2.25 5.87
N TYR A 668 51.46 1.88 5.30
CA TYR A 668 51.06 0.50 4.99
C TYR A 668 50.67 -0.40 6.19
N ALA A 669 50.40 0.18 7.37
CA ALA A 669 50.13 -0.59 8.59
C ALA A 669 48.68 -1.12 8.73
N CYS A 670 47.71 -0.60 7.97
CA CYS A 670 46.29 -0.72 8.27
C CYS A 670 45.76 -2.16 8.50
N THR A 671 45.96 -3.07 7.54
CA THR A 671 45.51 -4.49 7.67
C THR A 671 46.25 -5.23 8.79
N LEU A 672 47.54 -4.95 8.97
CA LEU A 672 48.34 -5.57 10.02
C LEU A 672 47.92 -5.06 11.40
N ASP A 673 47.69 -3.77 11.55
CA ASP A 673 47.27 -3.13 12.80
C ASP A 673 45.89 -3.62 13.25
N ILE A 674 44.93 -3.77 12.33
CA ILE A 674 43.62 -4.36 12.63
C ILE A 674 43.77 -5.82 13.03
N THR A 675 44.57 -6.60 12.31
CA THR A 675 44.84 -8.00 12.66
C THR A 675 45.47 -8.13 14.05
N PHE A 676 46.49 -7.31 14.35
CA PHE A 676 47.12 -7.28 15.68
C PHE A 676 46.12 -6.83 16.76
N GLY A 677 45.31 -5.81 16.45
CA GLY A 677 44.26 -5.29 17.30
C GLY A 677 43.19 -6.33 17.63
N MET A 678 42.72 -7.11 16.65
CA MET A 678 41.76 -8.20 16.88
C MET A 678 42.40 -9.35 17.65
N LYS A 679 43.59 -9.81 17.22
CA LYS A 679 44.24 -11.01 17.76
C LYS A 679 44.76 -10.84 19.18
N TYR A 680 45.32 -9.67 19.50
CA TYR A 680 45.99 -9.40 20.78
C TYR A 680 45.31 -8.30 21.61
N GLY A 681 44.33 -7.58 21.05
CA GLY A 681 43.61 -6.50 21.71
C GLY A 681 42.15 -6.85 22.01
N LEU A 682 41.23 -6.48 21.10
CA LEU A 682 39.79 -6.50 21.33
C LEU A 682 39.24 -7.88 21.71
N LEU A 683 39.65 -8.95 21.01
CA LEU A 683 39.18 -10.31 21.32
C LEU A 683 39.87 -10.90 22.56
N LYS A 684 40.79 -10.15 23.18
CA LYS A 684 41.59 -10.54 24.35
C LYS A 684 41.39 -9.62 25.55
N ILE A 685 40.43 -8.69 25.51
CA ILE A 685 40.15 -7.77 26.64
C ILE A 685 39.89 -8.55 27.93
N GLY A 686 39.11 -9.65 27.86
CA GLY A 686 38.82 -10.52 29.02
C GLY A 686 40.05 -11.22 29.60
N ASP A 687 41.09 -11.44 28.81
CA ASP A 687 42.33 -12.09 29.23
C ASP A 687 43.30 -11.09 29.90
N HIS A 688 43.17 -9.80 29.59
CA HIS A 688 44.11 -8.74 29.99
C HIS A 688 43.57 -7.76 31.03
N MET A 689 42.25 -7.64 31.16
CA MET A 689 41.60 -6.70 32.07
C MET A 689 40.66 -7.45 33.03
N PRO A 690 40.78 -7.27 34.35
CA PRO A 690 39.86 -7.92 35.29
C PRO A 690 38.45 -7.29 35.19
N ARG A 691 37.41 -8.11 35.42
CA ARG A 691 36.00 -7.79 35.12
C ARG A 691 35.45 -6.58 35.90
N ASP A 692 36.02 -6.29 37.06
CA ASP A 692 35.74 -5.14 37.93
C ASP A 692 36.33 -3.83 37.41
N ALA A 693 37.43 -3.88 36.64
CA ALA A 693 38.03 -2.73 35.97
C ALA A 693 37.33 -2.36 34.65
N MET A 694 36.45 -3.22 34.14
CA MET A 694 35.69 -2.98 32.91
C MET A 694 34.49 -2.04 33.16
N ASP A 695 34.17 -1.18 32.21
CA ASP A 695 32.88 -0.49 32.23
C ASP A 695 31.73 -1.43 31.79
N PRO A 696 30.45 -1.05 32.01
CA PRO A 696 29.32 -1.88 31.61
C PRO A 696 29.23 -2.19 30.10
N GLY A 697 29.91 -1.44 29.23
CA GLY A 697 29.92 -1.66 27.78
C GLY A 697 30.96 -2.71 27.41
N MET A 698 32.17 -2.55 27.94
CA MET A 698 33.25 -3.51 27.82
C MET A 698 32.86 -4.90 28.35
N ARG A 699 32.16 -4.97 29.50
CA ARG A 699 31.65 -6.26 30.00
C ARG A 699 30.69 -6.93 29.02
N SER A 700 29.73 -6.17 28.49
CA SER A 700 28.76 -6.68 27.53
C SER A 700 29.43 -7.12 26.23
N PHE A 701 30.44 -6.37 25.76
CA PHE A 701 31.24 -6.76 24.60
C PHE A 701 32.03 -8.04 24.85
N VAL A 702 32.69 -8.17 26.00
CA VAL A 702 33.45 -9.36 26.40
C VAL A 702 32.54 -10.58 26.52
N ASP A 703 31.34 -10.43 27.08
CA ASP A 703 30.35 -11.51 27.15
C ASP A 703 29.88 -11.93 25.74
N TYR A 704 29.68 -10.96 24.83
CA TYR A 704 29.32 -11.23 23.42
C TYR A 704 30.40 -12.03 22.67
N ILE A 705 31.66 -11.57 22.68
CA ILE A 705 32.76 -12.24 21.96
C ILE A 705 33.17 -13.58 22.58
N ASN A 706 32.76 -13.86 23.83
CA ASN A 706 32.92 -15.17 24.46
C ASN A 706 31.67 -16.04 24.35
N GLY A 707 30.58 -15.51 23.79
CA GLY A 707 29.33 -16.22 23.56
C GLY A 707 29.30 -16.98 22.22
N PRO A 708 28.10 -17.35 21.75
CA PRO A 708 27.93 -18.14 20.52
C PRO A 708 28.51 -17.48 19.26
N ALA A 709 28.57 -16.14 19.22
CA ALA A 709 29.09 -15.40 18.08
C ALA A 709 30.59 -15.68 17.81
N ARG A 710 31.33 -16.15 18.81
CA ARG A 710 32.77 -16.44 18.73
C ARG A 710 33.14 -17.43 17.62
N GLU A 711 32.24 -18.37 17.31
CA GLU A 711 32.48 -19.41 16.31
C GLU A 711 32.48 -18.85 14.88
N CYS A 712 31.95 -17.63 14.68
CA CYS A 712 31.79 -16.97 13.39
C CYS A 712 32.57 -15.63 13.34
N MET A 713 33.79 -15.60 13.89
CA MET A 713 34.68 -14.42 13.88
C MET A 713 36.08 -14.79 13.40
N SER A 714 36.74 -13.88 12.67
CA SER A 714 38.17 -14.01 12.35
C SER A 714 39.02 -12.98 13.11
N HIS A 715 40.29 -13.34 13.31
CA HIS A 715 41.35 -12.42 13.71
C HIS A 715 41.93 -11.63 12.54
N PHE A 716 41.63 -12.05 11.31
CA PHE A 716 42.13 -11.49 10.06
C PHE A 716 40.94 -10.94 9.28
N ASP A 717 41.05 -9.73 8.74
CA ASP A 717 39.98 -9.16 7.92
C ASP A 717 39.81 -9.92 6.58
N GLY A 718 40.87 -10.52 6.04
CA GLY A 718 40.90 -11.19 4.73
C GLY A 718 40.92 -10.24 3.53
N GLY A 719 41.10 -8.92 3.76
CA GLY A 719 40.97 -7.86 2.78
C GLY A 719 39.55 -7.29 2.65
N GLN A 720 39.44 -5.98 2.45
CA GLN A 720 38.17 -5.26 2.40
C GLN A 720 37.56 -5.23 0.99
N LEU A 721 36.25 -5.38 0.91
CA LEU A 721 35.49 -5.32 -0.33
C LEU A 721 34.43 -4.21 -0.30
N MET A 722 34.23 -3.55 -1.43
CA MET A 722 33.07 -2.70 -1.66
C MET A 722 32.25 -3.24 -2.84
N TYR A 723 30.95 -3.00 -2.80
CA TYR A 723 29.99 -3.62 -3.70
C TYR A 723 29.18 -2.56 -4.42
N ASN A 724 29.24 -2.54 -5.76
CA ASN A 724 28.44 -1.67 -6.61
C ASN A 724 27.30 -2.48 -7.26
N PHE A 725 26.11 -2.38 -6.70
CA PHE A 725 24.91 -3.08 -7.16
C PHE A 725 24.26 -2.33 -8.32
N LEU A 726 23.95 -3.09 -9.38
CA LEU A 726 23.25 -2.65 -10.58
C LEU A 726 21.83 -3.22 -10.53
N LEU A 727 20.87 -2.39 -10.11
CA LEU A 727 19.51 -2.80 -9.75
C LEU A 727 18.49 -2.53 -10.86
N GLY A 728 18.90 -2.51 -12.14
CA GLY A 728 18.02 -2.25 -13.28
C GLY A 728 17.66 -0.77 -13.46
N GLU A 729 17.10 -0.40 -14.62
CA GLU A 729 16.69 0.99 -14.97
C GLU A 729 17.77 2.07 -14.78
N GLY A 730 19.06 1.69 -14.83
CA GLY A 730 20.17 2.62 -14.56
C GLY A 730 20.37 2.98 -13.09
N LYS A 731 19.62 2.37 -12.16
CA LYS A 731 19.75 2.59 -10.71
C LYS A 731 20.93 1.82 -10.13
N THR A 732 21.79 2.53 -9.42
CA THR A 732 23.04 1.98 -8.86
C THR A 732 23.21 2.30 -7.39
N LEU A 733 23.65 1.30 -6.62
CA LEU A 733 23.91 1.42 -5.18
C LEU A 733 25.33 0.94 -4.90
N LEU A 734 26.21 1.84 -4.47
CA LEU A 734 27.53 1.46 -3.97
C LEU A 734 27.52 1.40 -2.45
N TRP A 735 27.93 0.26 -1.90
CA TRP A 735 28.17 0.08 -0.49
C TRP A 735 29.66 -0.07 -0.22
N ASN A 736 30.21 0.89 0.52
CA ASN A 736 31.56 0.83 1.07
C ASN A 736 31.47 0.90 2.60
N GLY A 737 31.51 -0.27 3.24
CA GLY A 737 31.49 -0.42 4.69
C GLY A 737 32.77 0.07 5.41
N HIS A 738 33.66 0.77 4.71
CA HIS A 738 34.97 1.18 5.22
C HIS A 738 35.25 2.65 4.91
N LEU A 739 35.96 3.34 5.81
CA LEU A 739 36.48 4.68 5.53
C LEU A 739 37.87 4.59 4.86
N GLY A 740 37.87 4.12 3.61
CA GLY A 740 39.07 4.03 2.79
C GLY A 740 38.77 3.57 1.37
N GLY A 741 39.78 3.66 0.50
CA GLY A 741 39.70 3.18 -0.87
C GLY A 741 40.95 3.47 -1.71
N TYR A 742 40.99 2.87 -2.89
CA TYR A 742 42.03 3.13 -3.88
C TYR A 742 41.55 4.16 -4.89
N ASP A 743 42.30 5.23 -5.10
CA ASP A 743 41.89 6.32 -5.97
C ASP A 743 41.68 5.85 -7.43
N GLY A 744 42.54 4.96 -7.94
CA GLY A 744 42.42 4.35 -9.26
C GLY A 744 41.14 3.52 -9.42
N ILE A 745 40.72 2.81 -8.36
CA ILE A 745 39.48 2.05 -8.37
C ILE A 745 38.28 2.99 -8.29
N LEU A 746 38.25 3.92 -7.32
CA LEU A 746 37.12 4.85 -7.14
C LEU A 746 36.83 5.65 -8.42
N LYS A 747 37.86 6.06 -9.16
CA LYS A 747 37.74 6.75 -10.46
C LYS A 747 37.17 5.89 -11.59
N THR A 748 37.29 4.56 -11.50
CA THR A 748 36.95 3.64 -12.59
C THR A 748 35.66 2.85 -12.34
N VAL A 749 35.05 2.97 -11.15
CA VAL A 749 33.73 2.40 -10.87
C VAL A 749 32.72 2.91 -11.90
N GLN A 750 32.19 1.97 -12.69
CA GLN A 750 31.19 2.24 -13.73
C GLN A 750 30.13 1.13 -13.75
N PRO A 751 28.84 1.46 -13.93
CA PRO A 751 28.28 2.82 -13.83
C PRO A 751 28.49 3.44 -12.45
N GLN A 752 28.59 4.77 -12.41
CA GLN A 752 28.72 5.53 -11.17
C GLN A 752 27.46 5.35 -10.29
N PRO A 753 27.61 5.32 -8.95
CA PRO A 753 26.49 5.10 -8.03
C PRO A 753 25.53 6.29 -7.94
N ASP A 754 24.22 6.03 -7.99
CA ASP A 754 23.18 7.01 -7.61
C ASP A 754 23.10 7.16 -6.09
N VAL A 755 23.28 6.05 -5.38
CA VAL A 755 23.25 5.97 -3.92
C VAL A 755 24.58 5.42 -3.41
N LEU A 756 25.18 6.12 -2.46
CA LEU A 756 26.40 5.72 -1.77
C LEU A 756 26.10 5.44 -0.29
N ILE A 757 26.27 4.20 0.17
CA ILE A 757 26.35 3.86 1.59
C ILE A 757 27.83 3.85 1.98
N GLN A 758 28.22 4.75 2.88
CA GLN A 758 29.62 4.99 3.22
C GLN A 758 29.83 4.96 4.74
N ALA A 759 30.75 4.11 5.20
CA ALA A 759 31.18 4.15 6.59
C ALA A 759 31.97 5.43 6.88
N ILE A 760 31.76 6.03 8.05
CA ILE A 760 32.32 7.34 8.38
C ILE A 760 32.95 7.39 9.78
N ALA A 761 33.76 6.38 10.12
CA ALA A 761 34.50 6.31 11.37
C ALA A 761 35.98 5.96 11.16
N GLY A 762 36.82 6.51 12.01
CA GLY A 762 38.28 6.34 12.02
C GLY A 762 39.02 7.43 11.23
N ARG A 763 40.33 7.24 11.07
CA ARG A 763 41.16 8.01 10.16
C ARG A 763 41.12 7.37 8.78
N ALA A 764 40.80 8.14 7.75
CA ALA A 764 40.65 7.62 6.40
C ALA A 764 41.95 7.01 5.83
N ASN A 765 41.79 6.05 4.91
CA ASN A 765 42.90 5.37 4.24
C ASN A 765 42.79 5.51 2.72
N LEU A 766 43.77 6.17 2.11
CA LEU A 766 43.84 6.37 0.67
C LEU A 766 45.08 5.67 0.10
N ASN A 767 44.89 4.72 -0.81
CA ASN A 767 46.00 3.99 -1.46
C ASN A 767 46.97 3.31 -0.47
N GLY A 768 46.44 2.82 0.64
CA GLY A 768 47.20 2.15 1.71
C GLY A 768 47.97 3.11 2.63
N ARG A 769 47.69 4.42 2.54
CA ARG A 769 48.31 5.46 3.37
C ARG A 769 47.25 6.17 4.22
N PRO A 770 47.58 6.52 5.48
CA PRO A 770 46.73 7.39 6.28
C PRO A 770 46.47 8.69 5.54
N PHE A 771 45.21 9.08 5.43
CA PHE A 771 44.82 10.35 4.84
C PHE A 771 45.25 11.48 5.80
N ASP A 772 45.92 12.50 5.26
CA ASP A 772 46.35 13.69 5.99
C ASP A 772 45.25 14.76 5.89
N GLY A 773 44.18 14.52 6.63
CA GLY A 773 42.98 15.35 6.68
C GLY A 773 41.91 14.75 7.58
N SER A 774 40.74 15.39 7.61
CA SER A 774 39.57 14.92 8.36
C SER A 774 38.76 13.88 7.58
N ALA A 775 37.94 13.09 8.28
CA ALA A 775 37.03 12.15 7.64
C ALA A 775 36.02 12.86 6.71
N ALA A 776 35.58 14.07 7.07
CA ALA A 776 34.72 14.92 6.26
C ALA A 776 35.37 15.30 4.92
N GLN A 777 36.64 15.73 4.94
CA GLN A 777 37.39 16.05 3.72
C GLN A 777 37.55 14.81 2.82
N PHE A 778 37.84 13.66 3.42
CA PHE A 778 37.95 12.42 2.66
C PHE A 778 36.64 11.98 2.03
N ALA A 779 35.52 12.11 2.75
CA ALA A 779 34.20 11.77 2.23
C ALA A 779 33.82 12.60 1.00
N VAL A 780 34.11 13.92 1.01
CA VAL A 780 33.96 14.80 -0.15
C VAL A 780 34.81 14.30 -1.32
N GLN A 781 36.06 13.89 -1.06
CA GLN A 781 36.92 13.32 -2.10
C GLN A 781 36.33 12.04 -2.68
N VAL A 782 35.88 11.09 -1.85
CA VAL A 782 35.25 9.84 -2.30
C VAL A 782 34.01 10.13 -3.14
N SER A 783 33.11 11.01 -2.69
CA SER A 783 31.92 11.40 -3.45
C SER A 783 32.28 11.95 -4.83
N LYS A 784 33.25 12.86 -4.93
CA LYS A 784 33.71 13.41 -6.22
C LYS A 784 34.31 12.35 -7.14
N LEU A 785 35.12 11.43 -6.60
CA LEU A 785 35.72 10.35 -7.39
C LEU A 785 34.65 9.39 -7.93
N LEU A 786 33.55 9.21 -7.20
CA LEU A 786 32.41 8.39 -7.59
C LEU A 786 31.36 9.13 -8.44
N GLY A 787 31.66 10.35 -8.90
CA GLY A 787 30.74 11.10 -9.77
C GLY A 787 29.61 11.82 -9.04
N GLU A 788 29.82 12.16 -7.77
CA GLU A 788 28.88 12.89 -6.91
C GLU A 788 27.50 12.20 -6.79
N PRO A 789 27.43 11.03 -6.14
CA PRO A 789 26.20 10.26 -5.98
C PRO A 789 25.06 11.13 -5.45
N LYS A 790 23.85 11.03 -6.02
CA LYS A 790 22.72 11.88 -5.65
C LYS A 790 22.39 11.77 -4.15
N LYS A 791 22.51 10.57 -3.59
CA LYS A 791 22.22 10.28 -2.18
C LYS A 791 23.44 9.65 -1.51
N VAL A 792 23.77 10.14 -0.32
CA VAL A 792 24.79 9.54 0.56
C VAL A 792 24.11 9.12 1.86
N ILE A 793 24.39 7.90 2.31
CA ILE A 793 23.89 7.34 3.58
C ILE A 793 25.12 6.99 4.41
N TRP A 794 25.20 7.54 5.62
CA TRP A 794 26.26 7.18 6.55
C TRP A 794 26.00 5.82 7.20
N CYS A 795 27.05 5.07 7.46
CA CYS A 795 27.02 3.88 8.31
C CYS A 795 28.22 3.87 9.27
N LEU A 796 28.26 2.92 10.20
CA LEU A 796 29.28 2.83 11.25
C LEU A 796 29.39 4.09 12.14
N HIS A 797 28.26 4.76 12.38
CA HIS A 797 28.20 6.00 13.17
C HIS A 797 27.25 5.91 14.39
N ASP A 798 26.64 4.74 14.60
CA ASP A 798 25.85 4.42 15.78
C ASP A 798 26.71 4.15 17.02
N ASP A 799 26.06 4.01 18.17
CA ASP A 799 26.73 3.78 19.45
C ASP A 799 27.53 2.46 19.44
N ALA A 800 28.73 2.50 20.02
CA ALA A 800 29.59 1.33 20.16
C ALA A 800 29.74 0.88 21.63
N PRO A 801 30.01 -0.42 21.87
CA PRO A 801 30.13 -0.98 23.21
C PRO A 801 31.54 -0.79 23.81
N ILE A 802 32.47 -0.24 23.01
CA ILE A 802 33.86 0.13 23.34
C ILE A 802 34.19 1.47 22.66
N LYS A 803 35.24 2.18 23.08
CA LYS A 803 35.63 3.45 22.45
C LYS A 803 35.99 3.26 20.95
N PRO A 804 35.60 4.20 20.05
CA PRO A 804 34.86 5.43 20.34
C PRO A 804 33.37 5.12 20.61
N TRP A 805 32.77 5.76 21.61
CA TRP A 805 31.38 5.46 21.99
C TRP A 805 30.38 5.93 20.93
N THR A 806 30.70 7.04 20.27
CA THR A 806 29.84 7.69 19.26
C THR A 806 30.69 8.38 18.21
N VAL A 807 30.10 8.57 17.02
CA VAL A 807 30.70 9.32 15.92
C VAL A 807 29.86 10.56 15.61
N ASN A 808 30.46 11.74 15.64
CA ASN A 808 29.83 12.99 15.23
C ASN A 808 29.95 13.16 13.71
N VAL A 809 28.87 12.89 12.99
CA VAL A 809 28.78 12.95 11.51
C VAL A 809 28.36 14.31 10.96
N SER A 810 28.00 15.28 11.82
CA SER A 810 27.53 16.59 11.35
C SER A 810 28.56 17.29 10.45
N PRO A 811 29.87 17.33 10.77
CA PRO A 811 30.86 17.94 9.88
C PRO A 811 30.99 17.26 8.51
N ALA A 812 30.97 15.93 8.46
CA ALA A 812 30.97 15.18 7.19
C ALA A 812 29.71 15.45 6.37
N THR A 813 28.56 15.54 7.04
CA THR A 813 27.28 15.86 6.39
C THR A 813 27.29 17.24 5.78
N GLU A 814 27.68 18.25 6.56
CA GLU A 814 27.82 19.63 6.08
C GLU A 814 28.80 19.74 4.91
N ALA A 815 29.96 19.07 5.00
CA ALA A 815 30.97 19.08 3.94
C ALA A 815 30.44 18.44 2.64
N ILE A 816 29.78 17.29 2.72
CA ILE A 816 29.18 16.64 1.54
C ILE A 816 28.15 17.55 0.87
N GLU A 817 27.18 18.07 1.63
CA GLU A 817 26.09 18.84 1.06
C GLU A 817 26.52 20.22 0.54
N LYS A 818 27.63 20.75 1.06
CA LYS A 818 28.20 22.02 0.65
C LYS A 818 29.14 21.89 -0.55
N ASP A 819 29.99 20.88 -0.55
CA ASP A 819 31.14 20.80 -1.46
C ASP A 819 30.93 19.80 -2.62
N THR A 820 29.76 19.16 -2.71
CA THR A 820 29.35 18.22 -3.78
C THR A 820 27.86 18.39 -4.16
N GLY A 821 27.41 17.82 -5.28
CA GLY A 821 25.99 17.74 -5.65
C GLY A 821 25.16 16.72 -4.86
N SER A 822 25.78 15.99 -3.91
CA SER A 822 25.14 14.95 -3.13
C SER A 822 24.25 15.48 -2.01
N LYS A 823 23.21 14.71 -1.66
CA LYS A 823 22.42 14.93 -0.44
C LYS A 823 22.58 13.80 0.54
N VAL A 824 22.88 14.12 1.80
CA VAL A 824 22.94 13.12 2.85
C VAL A 824 21.51 12.77 3.25
N ARG A 825 21.22 11.47 3.30
CA ARG A 825 19.94 10.95 3.74
C ARG A 825 20.17 10.22 5.04
N GLU A 826 19.59 10.77 6.10
CA GLU A 826 19.36 9.98 7.29
C GLU A 826 18.29 8.94 6.96
N LEU A 827 18.62 7.67 7.13
CA LEU A 827 17.61 6.63 7.16
C LEU A 827 16.87 6.85 8.48
N SER A 828 15.69 7.43 8.38
CA SER A 828 14.88 7.73 9.56
C SER A 828 14.73 6.45 10.36
N THR A 829 15.29 6.43 11.57
CA THR A 829 14.65 5.64 12.61
C THR A 829 13.24 6.18 12.67
N ILE A 830 12.25 5.31 12.50
CA ILE A 830 10.92 5.62 13.03
C ILE A 830 11.20 5.87 14.51
N ASP A 831 11.28 7.14 14.93
CA ASP A 831 11.53 7.45 16.32
C ASP A 831 10.33 6.94 17.09
N VAL A 832 10.52 5.78 17.71
CA VAL A 832 9.50 5.07 18.47
C VAL A 832 8.82 6.03 19.45
N LEU A 833 9.58 7.00 20.00
CA LEU A 833 9.05 8.05 20.85
C LEU A 833 8.08 8.98 20.10
N THR A 834 8.48 9.55 18.95
CA THR A 834 7.62 10.41 18.11
C THR A 834 6.36 9.68 17.63
N CYS A 835 6.49 8.42 17.22
CA CYS A 835 5.33 7.61 16.82
C CYS A 835 4.41 7.30 17.99
N ALA A 836 4.97 6.92 19.14
CA ALA A 836 4.18 6.69 20.36
C ALA A 836 3.48 7.99 20.82
N GLN A 837 4.15 9.14 20.76
CA GLN A 837 3.56 10.45 21.07
C GLN A 837 2.40 10.80 20.15
N SER A 838 2.59 10.67 18.84
CA SER A 838 1.56 10.97 17.85
C SER A 838 0.35 10.04 18.01
N LEU A 839 0.61 8.75 18.25
CA LEU A 839 -0.42 7.76 18.41
C LEU A 839 -1.18 7.89 19.74
N LEU A 840 -0.50 8.27 20.84
CA LEU A 840 -1.16 8.60 22.10
C LEU A 840 -2.10 9.80 21.94
N LEU A 841 -1.67 10.87 21.26
CA LEU A 841 -2.51 12.03 20.99
C LEU A 841 -3.71 11.66 20.11
N PHE A 842 -3.49 10.85 19.08
CA PHE A 842 -4.56 10.37 18.22
C PHE A 842 -5.58 9.51 18.99
N GLN A 843 -5.13 8.57 19.81
CA GLN A 843 -6.03 7.79 20.67
C GLN A 843 -6.85 8.68 21.60
N GLN A 844 -6.22 9.67 22.25
CA GLN A 844 -6.92 10.63 23.08
C GLN A 844 -8.02 11.36 22.32
N SER A 845 -7.77 11.76 21.07
CA SER A 845 -8.78 12.40 20.23
C SER A 845 -9.94 11.48 19.87
N ILE A 846 -9.66 10.20 19.59
CA ILE A 846 -10.65 9.20 19.18
C ILE A 846 -11.65 8.93 20.32
N TRP A 847 -11.17 8.60 21.52
CA TRP A 847 -12.09 8.20 22.59
C TRP A 847 -12.86 9.39 23.18
N LEU A 848 -12.29 10.60 23.10
CA LEU A 848 -13.00 11.84 23.46
C LEU A 848 -14.05 12.26 22.43
N ALA A 849 -14.01 11.74 21.20
CA ALA A 849 -15.03 12.03 20.17
C ALA A 849 -16.39 11.37 20.47
N GLY A 850 -16.41 10.29 21.26
CA GLY A 850 -17.65 9.69 21.77
C GLY A 850 -18.48 8.88 20.76
N GLU A 851 -17.96 8.59 19.56
CA GLU A 851 -18.66 7.76 18.57
C GLU A 851 -18.42 6.25 18.81
N ARG A 852 -19.48 5.45 18.65
CA ARG A 852 -19.42 4.00 18.91
C ARG A 852 -18.49 3.25 17.96
N ASN A 853 -18.42 3.66 16.69
CA ASN A 853 -17.59 3.01 15.67
C ASN A 853 -16.09 3.22 15.96
N LEU A 854 -15.75 4.38 16.52
CA LEU A 854 -14.39 4.76 16.89
C LEU A 854 -13.81 3.92 18.04
N VAL A 855 -14.66 3.32 18.90
CA VAL A 855 -14.22 2.43 19.98
C VAL A 855 -13.59 1.13 19.43
N VAL A 856 -14.06 0.64 18.28
CA VAL A 856 -13.49 -0.55 17.62
C VAL A 856 -12.13 -0.22 17.02
N GLU A 857 -12.03 0.91 16.30
CA GLU A 857 -10.75 1.41 15.76
C GLU A 857 -9.73 1.70 16.86
N LEU A 858 -10.18 2.22 18.01
CA LEU A 858 -9.33 2.49 19.17
C LEU A 858 -8.54 1.25 19.59
N GLN A 859 -9.14 0.05 19.55
CA GLN A 859 -8.47 -1.20 19.96
C GLN A 859 -7.24 -1.51 19.09
N PHE A 860 -7.33 -1.28 17.78
CA PHE A 860 -6.20 -1.46 16.85
C PHE A 860 -5.04 -0.53 17.20
N TYR A 861 -5.34 0.76 17.38
CA TYR A 861 -4.32 1.77 17.69
C TYR A 861 -3.71 1.57 19.08
N ARG A 862 -4.48 1.08 20.07
CA ARG A 862 -3.97 0.72 21.41
C ARG A 862 -2.87 -0.33 21.35
N ASN A 863 -3.08 -1.40 20.57
CA ASN A 863 -2.08 -2.46 20.39
C ASN A 863 -0.76 -1.92 19.83
N ILE A 864 -0.84 -1.04 18.84
CA ILE A 864 0.36 -0.42 18.23
C ILE A 864 1.09 0.46 19.26
N LEU A 865 0.36 1.32 20.00
CA LEU A 865 0.97 2.20 20.98
C LEU A 865 1.68 1.43 22.10
N VAL A 866 1.04 0.39 22.63
CA VAL A 866 1.64 -0.44 23.69
C VAL A 866 2.86 -1.19 23.18
N THR A 867 2.84 -1.65 21.92
CA THR A 867 4.01 -2.27 21.27
C THR A 867 5.17 -1.28 21.17
N LEU A 868 4.92 -0.04 20.73
CA LEU A 868 5.93 1.02 20.69
C LEU A 868 6.43 1.37 22.10
N CYS A 869 5.57 1.46 23.11
CA CYS A 869 5.99 1.69 24.49
C CYS A 869 6.87 0.57 25.04
N ARG A 870 6.60 -0.70 24.72
CA ARG A 870 7.46 -1.83 25.10
C ARG A 870 8.84 -1.74 24.48
N GLN A 871 8.97 -1.21 23.26
CA GLN A 871 10.28 -0.94 22.65
C GLN A 871 11.08 0.16 23.37
N LEU A 872 10.44 1.01 24.18
CA LEU A 872 11.12 2.00 25.02
C LEU A 872 11.58 1.41 26.38
N LEU A 873 11.12 0.21 26.73
CA LEU A 873 11.41 -0.48 27.98
C LEU A 873 12.41 -1.63 27.75
N ALA A 874 13.29 -1.86 28.72
CA ALA A 874 14.12 -3.04 28.80
C ALA A 874 13.31 -4.23 29.33
N ARG A 875 13.86 -5.46 29.23
CA ARG A 875 13.20 -6.69 29.71
C ARG A 875 12.84 -6.66 31.20
N ASP A 876 13.56 -5.88 31.99
CA ASP A 876 13.31 -5.69 33.43
C ASP A 876 12.32 -4.54 33.72
N GLY A 877 11.69 -3.96 32.70
CA GLY A 877 10.73 -2.85 32.83
C GLY A 877 11.38 -1.48 33.11
N THR A 878 12.71 -1.38 33.09
CA THR A 878 13.41 -0.09 33.16
C THR A 878 13.44 0.57 31.79
N LEU A 879 13.70 1.88 31.73
CA LEU A 879 13.85 2.55 30.42
C LEU A 879 15.11 2.05 29.73
N MET A 880 14.99 1.70 28.44
CA MET A 880 16.16 1.41 27.61
C MET A 880 17.11 2.61 27.65
N ARG A 881 18.30 2.38 28.23
CA ARG A 881 19.31 3.43 28.40
C ARG A 881 19.80 3.90 27.04
N THR A 882 19.65 5.19 26.75
CA THR A 882 20.55 5.87 25.81
C THR A 882 21.84 6.14 26.57
N ARG A 883 22.94 5.45 26.23
CA ARG A 883 24.25 5.77 26.83
C ARG A 883 24.88 6.92 26.06
N THR A 884 25.47 7.87 26.79
CA THR A 884 26.80 8.44 26.45
C THR A 884 27.37 9.24 27.63
N HIS A 885 28.71 9.27 27.70
CA HIS A 885 29.51 9.88 28.76
C HIS A 885 29.62 11.41 28.63
N THR A 886 29.70 12.06 29.79
CA THR A 886 29.63 13.50 30.06
C THR A 886 30.96 14.25 29.95
N GLU A 887 30.94 15.47 29.41
CA GLU A 887 31.62 16.67 29.96
C GLU A 887 30.84 17.99 29.66
N ASP A 888 29.87 18.00 28.74
CA ASP A 888 29.06 19.18 28.40
C ASP A 888 27.73 19.27 29.19
N VAL A 889 27.52 20.40 29.85
CA VAL A 889 26.36 20.70 30.70
C VAL A 889 25.06 20.83 29.88
N ASN A 890 25.16 21.38 28.65
CA ASN A 890 24.02 21.43 27.71
C ASN A 890 23.55 20.03 27.32
N HIS A 891 24.50 19.12 27.14
CA HIS A 891 24.21 17.73 26.80
C HIS A 891 23.46 17.00 27.93
N ALA A 892 23.77 17.30 29.20
CA ALA A 892 23.09 16.69 30.34
C ALA A 892 21.59 17.04 30.42
N TRP A 893 21.23 18.30 30.13
CA TRP A 893 19.83 18.73 30.09
C TRP A 893 19.08 18.06 28.92
N PHE A 894 19.66 18.01 27.72
CA PHE A 894 19.06 17.31 26.57
C PHE A 894 18.86 15.81 26.84
N GLN A 895 19.83 15.15 27.48
CA GLN A 895 19.70 13.74 27.85
C GLN A 895 18.62 13.51 28.92
N TRP A 896 18.53 14.43 29.88
CA TRP A 896 17.44 14.43 30.85
C TRP A 896 16.09 14.57 30.14
N ILE A 897 15.93 15.52 29.21
CA ILE A 897 14.71 15.68 28.43
C ILE A 897 14.34 14.41 27.66
N ARG A 898 15.29 13.79 26.94
CA ARG A 898 15.00 12.55 26.17
C ARG A 898 14.58 11.40 27.08
N THR A 899 15.27 11.22 28.20
CA THR A 899 14.93 10.17 29.18
C THR A 899 13.58 10.43 29.82
N GLU A 900 13.32 11.67 30.19
CA GLU A 900 12.06 12.10 30.80
C GLU A 900 10.90 12.01 29.80
N ALA A 901 11.11 12.30 28.51
CA ALA A 901 10.11 12.13 27.46
C ALA A 901 9.69 10.67 27.28
N LYS A 902 10.66 9.73 27.24
CA LYS A 902 10.38 8.28 27.20
C LYS A 902 9.64 7.81 28.45
N ARG A 903 10.02 8.31 29.62
CA ARG A 903 9.31 8.01 30.88
C ARG A 903 7.87 8.48 30.80
N ARG A 904 7.66 9.75 30.43
CA ARG A 904 6.34 10.38 30.36
C ARG A 904 5.43 9.68 29.36
N ILE A 905 5.90 9.30 28.17
CA ILE A 905 5.05 8.61 27.19
C ILE A 905 4.58 7.24 27.70
N VAL A 906 5.44 6.47 28.35
CA VAL A 906 5.08 5.17 28.94
C VAL A 906 4.03 5.34 30.05
N TYR A 907 4.25 6.30 30.95
CA TYR A 907 3.33 6.57 32.06
C TYR A 907 2.00 7.16 31.61
N PHE A 908 1.99 8.05 30.62
CA PHE A 908 0.76 8.61 30.07
C PHE A 908 -0.01 7.59 29.24
N THR A 909 0.68 6.66 28.58
CA THR A 909 0.04 5.50 27.94
C THR A 909 -0.63 4.62 28.99
N TRP A 910 0.04 4.29 30.10
CA TRP A 910 -0.59 3.55 31.20
C TRP A 910 -1.80 4.28 31.81
N MET A 911 -1.69 5.59 32.00
CA MET A 911 -2.80 6.40 32.49
C MET A 911 -3.98 6.37 31.50
N SER A 912 -3.71 6.49 30.20
CA SER A 912 -4.72 6.36 29.13
C SER A 912 -5.39 5.00 29.14
N GLU A 913 -4.64 3.91 29.31
CA GLU A 913 -5.17 2.56 29.45
C GLU A 913 -6.06 2.42 30.70
N CYS A 914 -5.69 3.05 31.81
CA CYS A 914 -6.53 3.06 33.02
C CYS A 914 -7.84 3.84 32.82
N PHE A 915 -7.78 4.98 32.13
CA PHE A 915 -8.97 5.74 31.75
C PHE A 915 -9.90 4.86 30.90
N GLN A 916 -9.35 4.21 29.88
CA GLN A 916 -10.14 3.38 28.98
C GLN A 916 -10.76 2.16 29.70
N ALA A 917 -10.03 1.55 30.63
CA ALA A 917 -10.56 0.50 31.50
C ALA A 917 -11.69 0.98 32.40
N THR A 918 -11.56 2.18 32.97
CA THR A 918 -12.54 2.74 33.90
C THR A 918 -13.83 3.16 33.20
N PHE A 919 -13.71 3.92 32.11
CA PHE A 919 -14.83 4.61 31.47
C PHE A 919 -15.44 3.82 30.29
N PHE A 920 -14.68 2.93 29.64
CA PHE A 920 -15.15 2.15 28.49
C PHE A 920 -15.12 0.64 28.72
N MET A 921 -14.77 0.17 29.92
CA MET A 921 -14.64 -1.26 30.25
C MET A 921 -13.62 -1.99 29.37
N LEU A 922 -12.62 -1.28 28.84
CA LEU A 922 -11.58 -1.86 27.98
C LEU A 922 -10.36 -2.30 28.81
N PRO A 923 -10.03 -3.59 28.91
CA PRO A 923 -8.94 -4.05 29.76
C PRO A 923 -7.59 -3.46 29.33
N PRO A 924 -6.70 -3.10 30.28
CA PRO A 924 -5.37 -2.61 29.94
C PRO A 924 -4.51 -3.68 29.26
N LEU A 925 -3.74 -3.28 28.24
CA LEU A 925 -2.82 -4.15 27.50
C LEU A 925 -1.38 -4.09 28.04
N LEU A 926 -1.03 -2.99 28.71
CA LEU A 926 0.20 -2.82 29.47
C LEU A 926 -0.08 -3.21 30.93
N SER A 927 0.85 -3.83 31.63
CA SER A 927 0.69 -4.15 33.05
C SER A 927 1.48 -3.19 33.96
N VAL A 928 0.99 -2.95 35.17
CA VAL A 928 1.75 -2.21 36.21
C VAL A 928 3.10 -2.85 36.49
N ALA A 929 3.23 -4.17 36.36
CA ALA A 929 4.47 -4.89 36.59
C ALA A 929 5.58 -4.53 35.58
N GLU A 930 5.20 -4.12 34.37
CA GLU A 930 6.13 -3.63 33.34
C GLU A 930 6.68 -2.22 33.64
N LEU A 931 6.09 -1.49 34.60
CA LEU A 931 6.47 -0.11 34.95
C LEU A 931 7.49 -0.05 36.10
N GLN A 932 8.69 -0.59 35.86
CA GLN A 932 9.78 -0.64 36.85
C GLN A 932 10.67 0.62 36.83
N SER A 933 10.45 1.53 35.89
CA SER A 933 11.10 2.86 35.92
C SER A 933 10.54 3.75 37.03
N SER A 934 11.35 4.69 37.54
CA SER A 934 10.87 5.72 38.46
C SER A 934 9.74 6.55 37.83
N ALA A 935 8.80 7.03 38.64
CA ALA A 935 7.74 7.91 38.16
C ALA A 935 8.30 9.23 37.58
N PRO A 936 7.59 9.88 36.63
CA PRO A 936 7.98 11.17 36.06
C PRO A 936 8.39 12.21 37.11
N ALA A 937 9.36 13.04 36.74
CA ALA A 937 9.79 14.17 37.56
C ALA A 937 8.69 15.23 37.66
N ALA A 938 8.84 16.17 38.60
CA ALA A 938 7.88 17.25 38.77
C ALA A 938 7.70 18.08 37.48
N ASP A 939 6.48 18.55 37.22
CA ASP A 939 6.19 19.34 36.02
C ASP A 939 7.00 20.63 35.97
N SER A 940 7.37 21.18 37.14
CA SER A 940 8.30 22.32 37.23
C SER A 940 9.67 22.05 36.59
N HIS A 941 10.18 20.82 36.63
CA HIS A 941 11.39 20.44 35.89
C HIS A 941 11.12 20.30 34.39
N TRP A 942 9.97 19.74 34.00
CA TRP A 942 9.63 19.52 32.58
C TRP A 942 9.35 20.81 31.82
N SER A 943 8.68 21.77 32.45
CA SER A 943 8.40 23.09 31.87
C SER A 943 9.59 24.05 31.96
N SER A 944 10.72 23.64 32.54
CA SER A 944 11.89 24.50 32.70
C SER A 944 12.75 24.52 31.44
N ASN A 945 13.25 25.71 31.08
CA ASN A 945 14.33 25.81 30.10
C ASN A 945 15.68 25.44 30.74
N TYR A 946 16.74 25.34 29.93
CA TYR A 946 18.08 24.98 30.38
C TYR A 946 18.54 25.76 31.64
N ASP A 947 18.46 27.10 31.61
CA ASP A 947 18.92 27.95 32.72
C ASP A 947 18.11 27.76 34.00
N GLN A 948 16.81 27.52 33.88
CA GLN A 948 15.91 27.26 35.00
C GLN A 948 16.16 25.87 35.58
N TRP A 949 16.32 24.85 34.73
CA TRP A 949 16.54 23.46 35.12
C TRP A 949 17.77 23.32 36.02
N HIS A 950 18.85 24.02 35.69
CA HIS A 950 20.09 24.01 36.48
C HIS A 950 19.98 24.70 37.84
N ARG A 951 18.99 25.58 38.04
CA ARG A 951 18.74 26.25 39.33
C ARG A 951 17.77 25.47 40.22
N LEU A 952 17.02 24.53 39.63
CA LEU A 952 16.15 23.65 40.39
C LEU A 952 16.99 22.62 41.16
N PRO A 953 16.55 22.22 42.36
CA PRO A 953 17.16 21.09 43.04
C PRO A 953 17.07 19.84 42.14
N PRO A 954 18.07 18.94 42.18
CA PRO A 954 18.07 17.74 41.35
C PRO A 954 16.78 16.95 41.57
N PRO A 955 16.16 16.42 40.50
CA PRO A 955 14.89 15.73 40.61
C PRO A 955 15.05 14.54 41.56
N ARG A 956 14.25 14.52 42.64
CA ARG A 956 14.27 13.41 43.59
C ARG A 956 13.76 12.16 42.88
N SER A 957 14.55 11.08 42.91
CA SER A 957 14.12 9.80 42.36
C SER A 957 12.90 9.30 43.13
N SER A 958 11.79 9.15 42.42
CA SER A 958 10.58 8.52 42.92
C SER A 958 10.70 7.01 42.79
N LEU A 959 10.01 6.27 43.67
CA LEU A 959 9.91 4.81 43.53
C LEU A 959 9.11 4.46 42.25
N PRO A 960 9.35 3.29 41.65
CA PRO A 960 8.51 2.78 40.56
C PRO A 960 7.04 2.70 40.94
N LEU A 961 6.14 2.76 39.96
CA LEU A 961 4.70 2.79 40.23
C LEU A 961 4.23 1.54 40.97
N CYS A 962 4.76 0.37 40.60
CA CYS A 962 4.48 -0.90 41.26
C CYS A 962 4.88 -0.88 42.75
N ALA A 963 6.03 -0.28 43.09
CA ALA A 963 6.50 -0.17 44.47
C ALA A 963 5.68 0.85 45.28
N LEU A 964 5.26 1.96 44.66
CA LEU A 964 4.36 2.93 45.30
C LEU A 964 3.01 2.29 45.61
N LEU A 965 2.43 1.54 44.67
CA LEU A 965 1.18 0.80 44.87
C LEU A 965 1.33 -0.24 46.00
N ALA A 966 2.41 -1.02 46.02
CA ALA A 966 2.66 -1.98 47.09
C ALA A 966 2.67 -1.33 48.49
N ARG A 967 3.29 -0.14 48.64
CA ARG A 967 3.32 0.59 49.92
C ARG A 967 1.94 1.06 50.36
N VAL A 968 1.13 1.56 49.43
CA VAL A 968 -0.27 1.91 49.72
C VAL A 968 -1.05 0.67 50.19
N GLY A 969 -0.84 -0.47 49.53
CA GLY A 969 -1.45 -1.76 49.91
C GLY A 969 -1.13 -2.20 51.34
N LEU A 970 0.04 -1.83 51.84
CA LEU A 970 0.51 -2.10 53.20
C LEU A 970 0.01 -1.07 54.24
N GLY A 971 -0.84 -0.12 53.84
CA GLY A 971 -1.43 0.88 54.73
C GLY A 971 -0.57 2.12 54.95
N GLU A 972 0.49 2.34 54.16
CA GLU A 972 1.27 3.57 54.21
C GLU A 972 0.58 4.72 53.47
N VAL A 973 0.61 5.92 54.06
CA VAL A 973 0.03 7.13 53.46
C VAL A 973 0.87 7.58 52.28
N ILE A 974 0.24 7.89 51.13
CA ILE A 974 0.93 8.51 49.98
C ILE A 974 1.69 9.75 50.44
N PRO A 975 3.00 9.86 50.16
CA PRO A 975 3.77 11.05 50.50
C PRO A 975 3.11 12.32 49.95
N SER A 976 2.84 13.29 50.83
CA SER A 976 2.25 14.58 50.45
C SER A 976 3.08 15.31 49.40
N SER A 977 4.39 15.05 49.35
CA SER A 977 5.38 15.59 48.41
C SER A 977 5.27 15.08 46.96
N LEU A 978 4.43 14.09 46.67
CA LEU A 978 4.21 13.64 45.29
C LEU A 978 3.35 14.65 44.52
N GLU A 979 3.65 14.81 43.23
CA GLU A 979 2.86 15.62 42.30
C GLU A 979 1.43 15.09 42.13
N GLN A 980 0.50 15.98 41.80
CA GLN A 980 -0.92 15.63 41.64
C GLN A 980 -1.15 14.63 40.51
N SER A 981 -0.45 14.77 39.37
CA SER A 981 -0.54 13.84 38.24
C SER A 981 -0.15 12.41 38.63
N ILE A 982 0.91 12.25 39.43
CA ILE A 982 1.35 10.94 39.93
C ILE A 982 0.35 10.36 40.94
N LYS A 983 -0.22 11.19 41.81
CA LYS A 983 -1.30 10.77 42.73
C LYS A 983 -2.51 10.26 41.96
N SER A 984 -2.91 10.95 40.89
CA SER A 984 -3.98 10.51 39.98
C SER A 984 -3.66 9.17 39.31
N THR A 985 -2.43 8.99 38.80
CA THR A 985 -2.00 7.72 38.20
C THR A 985 -2.04 6.57 39.22
N ILE A 986 -1.57 6.79 40.46
CA ILE A 986 -1.63 5.77 41.52
C ILE A 986 -3.08 5.40 41.83
N LEU A 987 -3.96 6.39 42.00
CA LEU A 987 -5.37 6.17 42.32
C LEU A 987 -6.10 5.38 41.20
N LEU A 988 -5.91 5.78 39.94
CA LEU A 988 -6.47 5.07 38.78
C LEU A 988 -5.95 3.64 38.69
N SER A 989 -4.64 3.44 38.90
CA SER A 989 -4.03 2.11 38.87
C SER A 989 -4.60 1.22 39.98
N ALA A 990 -4.76 1.77 41.19
CA ALA A 990 -5.34 1.06 42.33
C ALA A 990 -6.79 0.64 42.06
N PHE A 991 -7.59 1.54 41.48
CA PHE A 991 -8.98 1.24 41.08
C PHE A 991 -9.05 0.12 40.05
N VAL A 992 -8.25 0.22 38.97
CA VAL A 992 -8.25 -0.79 37.89
C VAL A 992 -7.81 -2.17 38.41
N GLN A 993 -6.81 -2.23 39.29
CA GLN A 993 -6.38 -3.50 39.92
C GLN A 993 -7.48 -4.09 40.81
N GLN A 994 -8.14 -3.25 41.63
CA GLN A 994 -9.27 -3.70 42.47
C GLN A 994 -10.47 -4.18 41.62
N ALA A 995 -10.82 -3.43 40.58
CA ALA A 995 -11.93 -3.76 39.69
C ALA A 995 -11.69 -5.09 38.97
N ALA A 996 -10.47 -5.32 38.47
CA ALA A 996 -10.07 -6.56 37.84
C ALA A 996 -10.17 -7.78 38.79
N GLU A 997 -9.81 -7.64 40.07
CA GLU A 997 -10.00 -8.69 41.08
C GLU A 997 -11.48 -9.01 41.29
N GLY A 998 -12.33 -7.98 41.41
CA GLY A 998 -13.77 -8.15 41.56
C GLY A 998 -14.41 -8.86 40.37
N ASP A 999 -13.96 -8.56 39.15
CA ASP A 999 -14.45 -9.22 37.94
C ASP A 999 -13.93 -10.64 37.78
N ILE A 1000 -12.68 -10.94 38.18
CA ILE A 1000 -12.15 -12.30 38.22
C ILE A 1000 -12.92 -13.15 39.24
N LEU A 1001 -13.16 -12.64 40.46
CA LEU A 1001 -13.94 -13.34 41.48
C LEU A 1001 -15.39 -13.60 41.03
N ARG A 1002 -15.99 -12.65 40.31
CA ARG A 1002 -17.32 -12.82 39.68
C ARG A 1002 -17.31 -13.81 38.52
N ALA A 1003 -16.30 -13.77 37.65
CA ALA A 1003 -16.16 -14.68 36.50
C ALA A 1003 -15.85 -16.13 36.93
N MET A 1004 -15.10 -16.29 38.02
CA MET A 1004 -14.85 -17.59 38.65
C MET A 1004 -16.06 -18.12 39.43
N SER A 1005 -17.04 -17.26 39.72
CA SER A 1005 -18.35 -17.66 40.23
C SER A 1005 -19.23 -18.16 39.08
N LEU A 1006 -18.85 -19.30 38.49
CA LEU A 1006 -19.66 -20.04 37.52
C LEU A 1006 -20.96 -20.50 38.18
N GLY A 1007 -22.06 -19.80 37.85
CA GLY A 1007 -23.45 -20.23 37.96
C GLY A 1007 -23.82 -21.16 39.11
N SER A 1008 -24.27 -20.60 40.24
CA SER A 1008 -25.56 -21.00 40.81
C SER A 1008 -26.08 -19.93 41.76
N MET A 1009 -27.35 -19.55 41.59
CA MET A 1009 -28.16 -19.11 42.70
C MET A 1009 -28.19 -20.24 43.73
N GLY A 1010 -27.75 -19.99 44.96
CA GLY A 1010 -28.12 -20.83 46.09
C GLY A 1010 -26.98 -21.17 47.07
N SER A 1011 -27.16 -20.65 48.29
CA SER A 1011 -26.59 -21.11 49.55
C SER A 1011 -25.19 -20.62 49.95
N ALA A 1012 -25.15 -20.23 51.22
CA ALA A 1012 -24.02 -19.69 51.94
C ALA A 1012 -23.00 -20.75 52.36
N ALA A 1013 -21.81 -20.24 52.69
CA ALA A 1013 -20.74 -20.82 53.52
C ALA A 1013 -19.74 -21.80 52.86
N GLY A 1014 -18.48 -21.36 52.81
CA GLY A 1014 -17.33 -22.24 53.08
C GLY A 1014 -16.22 -22.30 52.03
N GLN A 1015 -15.11 -21.60 52.34
CA GLN A 1015 -13.70 -21.87 52.02
C GLN A 1015 -12.98 -20.98 50.98
N PRO A 1016 -11.95 -20.22 51.42
CA PRO A 1016 -10.92 -19.63 50.56
C PRO A 1016 -9.58 -20.37 50.76
N ASP A 1017 -9.17 -21.25 49.84
CA ASP A 1017 -7.81 -21.83 49.93
C ASP A 1017 -7.16 -22.21 48.58
N LEU A 1018 -7.64 -21.70 47.44
CA LEU A 1018 -7.01 -21.97 46.12
C LEU A 1018 -6.24 -20.80 45.49
N ALA A 1019 -6.13 -19.64 46.15
CA ALA A 1019 -5.56 -18.41 45.56
C ALA A 1019 -4.31 -17.88 46.30
N ARG A 1020 -3.42 -18.76 46.78
CA ARG A 1020 -2.19 -18.36 47.51
C ARG A 1020 -0.89 -18.34 46.70
N GLY A 1021 -0.94 -18.49 45.39
CA GLY A 1021 0.24 -18.39 44.54
C GLY A 1021 -0.01 -17.50 43.33
N MET A 1022 0.66 -16.35 43.30
CA MET A 1022 0.72 -15.34 42.23
C MET A 1022 -0.26 -14.15 42.34
N VAL A 1023 0.35 -12.96 42.27
CA VAL A 1023 -0.21 -11.60 42.31
C VAL A 1023 -0.43 -11.03 43.71
N ALA A 1024 0.45 -10.12 44.12
CA ALA A 1024 0.18 -9.19 45.22
C ALA A 1024 -0.88 -8.17 44.72
N THR A 1025 -2.15 -8.43 45.00
CA THR A 1025 -3.27 -7.55 44.66
C THR A 1025 -3.47 -6.48 45.75
N LEU A 1026 -3.97 -5.30 45.34
CA LEU A 1026 -4.32 -4.21 46.25
C LEU A 1026 -5.70 -4.48 46.88
N SER A 1027 -5.75 -4.61 48.22
CA SER A 1027 -7.03 -4.81 48.94
C SER A 1027 -7.99 -3.61 48.82
N GLU A 1028 -9.31 -3.82 48.89
CA GLU A 1028 -10.34 -2.76 48.92
C GLU A 1028 -10.03 -1.65 49.94
N LYS A 1029 -9.46 -2.01 51.10
CA LYS A 1029 -9.02 -1.07 52.13
C LYS A 1029 -7.98 -0.06 51.64
N ALA A 1030 -7.12 -0.47 50.71
CA ALA A 1030 -6.06 0.37 50.16
C ALA A 1030 -6.63 1.42 49.20
N PHE A 1031 -7.56 1.03 48.32
CA PHE A 1031 -8.28 1.98 47.47
C PHE A 1031 -9.12 2.96 48.29
N ASP A 1032 -9.85 2.48 49.29
CA ASP A 1032 -10.68 3.32 50.16
C ASP A 1032 -9.84 4.38 50.90
N ALA A 1033 -8.67 4.00 51.44
CA ALA A 1033 -7.76 4.94 52.10
C ALA A 1033 -7.24 6.03 51.15
N LEU A 1034 -6.87 5.66 49.91
CA LEU A 1034 -6.44 6.61 48.88
C LEU A 1034 -7.56 7.56 48.46
N SER A 1035 -8.73 6.98 48.19
CA SER A 1035 -9.87 7.76 47.75
C SER A 1035 -10.33 8.73 48.84
N GLN A 1036 -10.32 8.31 50.11
CA GLN A 1036 -10.62 9.18 51.24
C GLN A 1036 -9.64 10.36 51.32
N ALA A 1037 -8.34 10.13 51.07
CA ALA A 1037 -7.35 11.19 51.04
C ALA A 1037 -7.66 12.23 49.95
N GLY A 1038 -8.06 11.80 48.75
CA GLY A 1038 -8.48 12.71 47.67
C GLY A 1038 -9.82 13.41 47.94
N CYS A 1039 -10.81 12.69 48.48
CA CYS A 1039 -12.13 13.23 48.79
C CYS A 1039 -12.11 14.24 49.96
N SER A 1040 -11.12 14.15 50.86
CA SER A 1040 -10.92 15.14 51.94
C SER A 1040 -10.34 16.47 51.45
N GLN A 1041 -9.73 16.49 50.25
CA GLN A 1041 -9.23 17.73 49.64
C GLN A 1041 -10.41 18.57 49.12
N PRO A 1042 -10.51 19.86 49.48
CA PRO A 1042 -11.55 20.74 48.97
C PRO A 1042 -11.33 21.05 47.49
N LEU A 1043 -12.40 20.98 46.68
CA LEU A 1043 -12.40 21.46 45.30
C LEU A 1043 -12.40 23.00 45.30
N ARG A 1044 -11.40 23.62 44.69
CA ARG A 1044 -11.24 25.09 44.65
C ARG A 1044 -11.40 25.62 43.23
N GLU A 1045 -11.99 26.80 43.07
CA GLU A 1045 -11.94 27.55 41.79
C GLU A 1045 -10.48 27.78 41.38
N THR A 1046 -10.16 27.46 40.13
CA THR A 1046 -8.82 27.64 39.58
C THR A 1046 -8.84 28.73 38.52
N ASP A 1047 -7.93 29.69 38.63
CA ASP A 1047 -7.49 30.46 37.47
C ASP A 1047 -6.75 29.51 36.52
N ALA A 1048 -6.91 29.71 35.21
CA ALA A 1048 -6.37 28.83 34.18
C ALA A 1048 -4.87 28.55 34.44
N GLY A 1049 -4.54 27.31 34.85
CA GLY A 1049 -3.22 26.73 34.65
C GLY A 1049 -2.29 26.47 35.85
N THR A 1050 -2.67 26.47 37.13
CA THR A 1050 -1.64 26.20 38.20
C THR A 1050 -1.91 25.26 39.38
N ILE A 1051 -3.09 24.69 39.63
CA ILE A 1051 -3.23 23.53 40.55
C ILE A 1051 -4.44 22.70 40.09
N SER A 1052 -4.25 21.63 39.32
CA SER A 1052 -5.41 20.86 38.82
C SER A 1052 -6.09 20.10 39.97
N ASN A 1053 -7.42 20.16 40.02
CA ASN A 1053 -8.24 19.40 40.99
C ASN A 1053 -8.34 17.91 40.60
N ASP A 1054 -7.58 17.44 39.61
CA ASP A 1054 -7.75 16.13 38.96
C ASP A 1054 -7.74 14.98 39.96
N PHE A 1055 -6.81 14.96 40.91
CA PHE A 1055 -6.75 13.91 41.93
C PHE A 1055 -8.00 13.88 42.83
N ALA A 1056 -8.46 15.05 43.26
CA ALA A 1056 -9.62 15.20 44.13
C ALA A 1056 -10.94 14.91 43.39
N LEU A 1057 -11.03 15.25 42.10
CA LEU A 1057 -12.15 14.92 41.22
C LEU A 1057 -12.21 13.42 40.93
N LEU A 1058 -11.08 12.83 40.50
CA LEU A 1058 -10.98 11.40 40.24
C LEU A 1058 -11.30 10.57 41.48
N ALA A 1059 -10.85 10.97 42.67
CA ALA A 1059 -11.20 10.26 43.91
C ALA A 1059 -12.72 10.18 44.14
N ARG A 1060 -13.44 11.28 43.91
CA ARG A 1060 -14.90 11.31 44.06
C ARG A 1060 -15.60 10.45 43.01
N VAL A 1061 -15.20 10.55 41.75
CA VAL A 1061 -15.79 9.77 40.65
C VAL A 1061 -15.49 8.28 40.79
N LEU A 1062 -14.26 7.91 41.12
CA LEU A 1062 -13.88 6.52 41.33
C LEU A 1062 -14.52 5.93 42.59
N THR A 1063 -14.83 6.74 43.61
CA THR A 1063 -15.66 6.29 44.76
C THR A 1063 -17.08 5.97 44.32
N ILE A 1064 -17.66 6.78 43.43
CA ILE A 1064 -18.97 6.49 42.85
C ILE A 1064 -18.89 5.20 42.03
N PHE A 1065 -17.87 5.02 41.18
CA PHE A 1065 -17.72 3.80 40.40
C PHE A 1065 -17.39 2.55 41.23
N SER A 1066 -16.69 2.67 42.35
CA SER A 1066 -16.45 1.52 43.24
C SER A 1066 -17.73 1.06 43.93
N PHE A 1067 -18.70 1.95 44.10
CA PHE A 1067 -20.01 1.63 44.66
C PHE A 1067 -21.04 1.22 43.59
N THR A 1068 -21.09 1.95 42.47
CA THR A 1068 -21.95 1.70 41.30
C THR A 1068 -21.07 1.63 40.06
N PRO A 1069 -20.55 0.43 39.71
CA PRO A 1069 -19.65 0.24 38.58
C PRO A 1069 -20.23 0.76 37.25
N SER A 1070 -19.35 1.19 36.34
CA SER A 1070 -19.73 1.68 35.01
C SER A 1070 -20.58 0.66 34.23
N ARG A 1071 -20.31 -0.64 34.37
CA ARG A 1071 -21.12 -1.75 33.82
C ARG A 1071 -22.59 -1.76 34.27
N LEU A 1072 -22.95 -1.07 35.35
CA LEU A 1072 -24.32 -0.95 35.84
C LEU A 1072 -24.90 0.43 35.57
N ILE A 1073 -24.11 1.49 35.75
CA ILE A 1073 -24.61 2.86 35.63
C ILE A 1073 -24.97 3.22 34.19
N TYR A 1074 -24.22 2.73 33.19
CA TYR A 1074 -24.50 3.02 31.78
C TYR A 1074 -25.71 2.24 31.26
N PRO A 1075 -25.86 0.93 31.52
CA PRO A 1075 -27.10 0.25 31.16
C PRO A 1075 -28.32 0.80 31.89
N TYR A 1076 -28.16 1.22 33.15
CA TYR A 1076 -29.23 1.85 33.90
C TYR A 1076 -29.70 3.18 33.26
N SER A 1077 -28.78 3.98 32.70
CA SER A 1077 -29.17 5.18 31.93
C SER A 1077 -29.73 4.89 30.54
N LYS A 1078 -29.89 3.60 30.17
CA LYS A 1078 -30.22 3.10 28.82
C LYS A 1078 -29.15 3.42 27.77
N TRP A 1079 -27.95 3.81 28.19
CA TRP A 1079 -26.87 4.06 27.26
C TRP A 1079 -26.28 2.72 26.77
N GLN A 1080 -26.30 2.50 25.45
CA GLN A 1080 -25.63 1.37 24.78
C GLN A 1080 -26.09 -0.01 25.29
N THR A 1081 -27.32 -0.14 25.77
CA THR A 1081 -27.88 -1.40 26.28
C THR A 1081 -29.28 -1.70 25.72
N THR A 1082 -29.77 -2.92 25.95
CA THR A 1082 -31.16 -3.33 25.66
C THR A 1082 -32.07 -2.99 26.83
N ASP A 1083 -33.39 -3.01 26.62
CA ASP A 1083 -34.35 -2.83 27.74
C ASP A 1083 -34.18 -3.91 28.82
N GLU A 1084 -33.80 -5.14 28.44
CA GLU A 1084 -33.48 -6.21 29.38
C GLU A 1084 -32.22 -5.88 30.19
N GLY A 1085 -31.17 -5.34 29.54
CA GLY A 1085 -29.97 -4.86 30.22
C GLY A 1085 -30.25 -3.72 31.21
N HIS A 1086 -31.16 -2.80 30.86
CA HIS A 1086 -31.63 -1.75 31.76
C HIS A 1086 -32.37 -2.32 32.98
N ILE A 1087 -33.29 -3.27 32.78
CA ILE A 1087 -34.05 -3.91 33.86
C ILE A 1087 -33.11 -4.66 34.82
N ASN A 1088 -32.16 -5.42 34.28
CA ASN A 1088 -31.18 -6.16 35.06
C ASN A 1088 -30.29 -5.21 35.89
N ALA A 1089 -29.79 -4.14 35.27
CA ALA A 1089 -28.99 -3.13 35.95
C ALA A 1089 -29.79 -2.43 37.06
N ARG A 1090 -31.06 -2.06 36.79
CA ARG A 1090 -31.96 -1.48 37.80
C ARG A 1090 -32.16 -2.41 39.00
N SER A 1091 -32.36 -3.70 38.75
CA SER A 1091 -32.55 -4.70 39.81
C SER A 1091 -31.29 -4.85 40.68
N GLU A 1092 -30.12 -5.00 40.06
CA GLU A 1092 -28.84 -5.14 40.78
C GLU A 1092 -28.49 -3.88 41.57
N LEU A 1093 -28.65 -2.70 40.97
CA LEU A 1093 -28.41 -1.41 41.64
C LEU A 1093 -29.37 -1.17 42.80
N SER A 1094 -30.64 -1.57 42.68
CA SER A 1094 -31.60 -1.46 43.77
C SER A 1094 -31.16 -2.28 44.99
N HIS A 1095 -30.63 -3.49 44.76
CA HIS A 1095 -30.06 -4.32 45.80
C HIS A 1095 -28.83 -3.65 46.45
N ILE A 1096 -27.83 -3.28 45.66
CA ILE A 1096 -26.57 -2.65 46.13
C ILE A 1096 -26.84 -1.40 46.98
N VAL A 1097 -27.75 -0.54 46.52
CA VAL A 1097 -28.10 0.71 47.20
C VAL A 1097 -28.83 0.45 48.52
N SER A 1098 -29.76 -0.52 48.55
CA SER A 1098 -30.55 -0.84 49.73
C SER A 1098 -29.72 -1.48 50.86
N GLU A 1099 -28.72 -2.29 50.53
CA GLU A 1099 -27.85 -2.94 51.51
C GLU A 1099 -26.87 -1.96 52.19
N ASN A 1100 -26.51 -0.86 51.54
CA ASN A 1100 -25.50 0.07 52.05
C ASN A 1100 -25.88 1.54 51.83
N LEU A 1101 -27.04 1.93 52.36
CA LEU A 1101 -27.60 3.27 52.22
C LEU A 1101 -26.64 4.40 52.69
N GLY A 1102 -25.82 4.14 53.71
CA GLY A 1102 -24.80 5.10 54.17
C GLY A 1102 -23.68 5.34 53.16
N ARG A 1103 -23.24 4.32 52.41
CA ARG A 1103 -22.28 4.46 51.30
C ARG A 1103 -22.93 5.15 50.10
N ALA A 1104 -24.21 4.89 49.84
CA ALA A 1104 -24.98 5.58 48.81
C ALA A 1104 -25.09 7.10 49.08
N ARG A 1105 -25.43 7.50 50.32
CA ARG A 1105 -25.48 8.92 50.72
C ARG A 1105 -24.12 9.62 50.60
N ARG A 1106 -23.02 8.91 50.91
CA ARG A 1106 -21.66 9.43 50.71
C ARG A 1106 -21.35 9.68 49.23
N CYS A 1107 -21.69 8.73 48.36
CA CYS A 1107 -21.53 8.91 46.92
C CYS A 1107 -22.38 10.09 46.40
N LEU A 1108 -23.60 10.26 46.91
CA LEU A 1108 -24.46 11.41 46.58
C LEU A 1108 -23.82 12.73 47.03
N TYR A 1109 -23.25 12.78 48.23
CA TYR A 1109 -22.52 13.94 48.72
C TYR A 1109 -21.32 14.27 47.82
N HIS A 1110 -20.53 13.27 47.42
CA HIS A 1110 -19.41 13.46 46.50
C HIS A 1110 -19.86 13.97 45.13
N ALA A 1111 -20.93 13.40 44.57
CA ALA A 1111 -21.53 13.87 43.32
C ALA A 1111 -21.98 15.34 43.45
N ALA A 1112 -22.61 15.73 44.57
CA ALA A 1112 -23.05 17.09 44.81
C ALA A 1112 -21.88 18.08 44.92
N GLN A 1113 -20.77 17.69 45.53
CA GLN A 1113 -19.56 18.49 45.58
C GLN A 1113 -18.96 18.74 44.18
N VAL A 1114 -18.90 17.71 43.34
CA VAL A 1114 -18.41 17.82 41.96
C VAL A 1114 -19.31 18.75 41.15
N PHE A 1115 -20.64 18.59 41.25
CA PHE A 1115 -21.61 19.43 40.55
C PHE A 1115 -21.53 20.90 41.01
N GLN A 1116 -21.33 21.13 42.31
CA GLN A 1116 -21.15 22.47 42.86
C GLN A 1116 -19.86 23.13 42.37
N TYR A 1117 -18.76 22.37 42.28
CA TYR A 1117 -17.49 22.86 41.73
C TYR A 1117 -17.65 23.32 40.27
N PHE A 1118 -18.30 22.52 39.43
CA PHE A 1118 -18.49 22.89 38.02
C PHE A 1118 -19.51 24.00 37.79
N ARG A 1119 -20.46 24.19 38.71
CA ARG A 1119 -21.35 25.38 38.69
C ARG A 1119 -20.62 26.70 38.84
N THR A 1120 -19.45 26.71 39.48
CA THR A 1120 -18.69 27.93 39.71
C THR A 1120 -17.38 28.00 38.91
N THR A 1121 -17.08 26.95 38.13
CA THR A 1121 -15.91 26.90 37.25
C THR A 1121 -16.16 27.66 35.94
N ARG A 1122 -15.17 28.45 35.49
CA ARG A 1122 -15.29 29.27 34.27
C ARG A 1122 -14.93 28.54 32.97
N VAL A 1123 -14.07 27.53 33.03
CA VAL A 1123 -13.59 26.77 31.87
C VAL A 1123 -13.55 25.29 32.23
N ALA A 1124 -14.29 24.45 31.51
CA ALA A 1124 -14.33 23.00 31.72
C ALA A 1124 -13.49 22.26 30.67
N THR A 1125 -12.77 21.23 31.09
CA THR A 1125 -12.05 20.29 30.22
C THR A 1125 -12.98 19.16 29.76
N CYS A 1126 -12.53 18.33 28.80
CA CYS A 1126 -13.34 17.19 28.37
C CYS A 1126 -13.53 16.14 29.49
N LEU A 1127 -12.52 15.96 30.35
CA LEU A 1127 -12.61 15.05 31.50
C LEU A 1127 -13.63 15.55 32.52
N ASP A 1128 -13.74 16.86 32.68
CA ASP A 1128 -14.72 17.50 33.56
C ASP A 1128 -16.16 17.19 33.15
N ILE A 1129 -16.46 17.27 31.85
CA ILE A 1129 -17.78 16.95 31.30
C ILE A 1129 -18.14 15.50 31.62
N LEU A 1130 -17.19 14.58 31.47
CA LEU A 1130 -17.38 13.16 31.72
C LEU A 1130 -17.60 12.88 33.21
N CYS A 1131 -16.88 13.57 34.09
CA CYS A 1131 -17.07 13.51 35.54
C CYS A 1131 -18.46 14.03 35.97
N VAL A 1132 -18.91 15.16 35.41
CA VAL A 1132 -20.24 15.73 35.65
C VAL A 1132 -21.33 14.76 35.21
N LEU A 1133 -21.18 14.16 34.04
CA LEU A 1133 -22.15 13.21 33.49
C LEU A 1133 -22.33 12.00 34.42
N ILE A 1134 -21.25 11.40 34.91
CA ILE A 1134 -21.31 10.28 35.85
C ILE A 1134 -21.99 10.69 37.17
N CYS A 1135 -21.63 11.86 37.70
CA CYS A 1135 -22.24 12.38 38.91
C CYS A 1135 -23.74 12.62 38.72
N ALA A 1136 -24.16 13.16 37.57
CA ALA A 1136 -25.56 13.39 37.24
C ALA A 1136 -26.34 12.07 37.09
N LEU A 1137 -25.79 11.09 36.36
CA LEU A 1137 -26.39 9.76 36.24
C LEU A 1137 -26.55 9.08 37.60
N TYR A 1138 -25.55 9.22 38.49
CA TYR A 1138 -25.64 8.70 39.84
C TYR A 1138 -26.73 9.41 40.68
N MET A 1139 -26.85 10.74 40.57
CA MET A 1139 -27.92 11.47 41.26
C MET A 1139 -29.31 11.03 40.80
N VAL A 1140 -29.51 10.86 39.50
CA VAL A 1140 -30.78 10.36 38.92
C VAL A 1140 -31.09 8.96 39.45
N LEU A 1141 -30.10 8.07 39.42
CA LEU A 1141 -30.19 6.72 39.99
C LEU A 1141 -30.59 6.76 41.46
N TYR A 1142 -29.94 7.61 42.27
CA TYR A 1142 -30.25 7.73 43.68
C TYR A 1142 -31.69 8.19 43.90
N VAL A 1143 -32.17 9.18 43.15
CA VAL A 1143 -33.56 9.68 43.26
C VAL A 1143 -34.57 8.61 42.85
N ASP A 1144 -34.38 7.92 41.73
CA ASP A 1144 -35.30 6.87 41.24
C ASP A 1144 -35.33 5.63 42.16
N ILE A 1145 -34.19 5.21 42.72
CA ILE A 1145 -34.14 4.00 43.56
C ILE A 1145 -34.48 4.31 45.02
N VAL A 1146 -33.95 5.40 45.57
CA VAL A 1146 -34.12 5.74 46.98
C VAL A 1146 -35.37 6.59 47.15
N GLU A 1147 -35.47 7.78 46.55
CA GLU A 1147 -36.58 8.72 46.82
C GLU A 1147 -37.93 8.20 46.29
N GLN A 1148 -38.02 7.58 45.12
CA GLN A 1148 -39.29 7.12 44.53
C GLN A 1148 -39.86 5.82 45.12
N GLN A 1149 -39.20 5.20 46.11
CA GLN A 1149 -39.77 4.08 46.88
C GLN A 1149 -40.82 4.51 47.93
N ASP A 1150 -41.34 5.74 47.88
CA ASP A 1150 -42.48 6.18 48.68
C ASP A 1150 -43.70 6.46 47.76
N PRO A 1151 -44.61 5.48 47.56
CA PRO A 1151 -45.79 5.67 46.70
C PRO A 1151 -46.80 6.67 47.24
N ASP A 1152 -46.68 7.15 48.49
CA ASP A 1152 -47.71 7.96 49.16
C ASP A 1152 -47.37 9.46 49.30
N SER A 1153 -46.24 9.97 48.78
CA SER A 1153 -45.86 11.37 48.99
C SER A 1153 -46.39 12.38 47.95
N THR A 1154 -47.32 12.01 47.07
CA THR A 1154 -47.99 12.95 46.15
C THR A 1154 -49.28 13.54 46.73
N SER A 1155 -49.22 14.06 47.97
CA SER A 1155 -50.20 15.04 48.44
C SER A 1155 -49.57 16.43 48.38
N SER A 1156 -49.99 17.25 47.43
CA SER A 1156 -49.81 18.69 47.48
C SER A 1156 -50.71 19.27 48.60
N GLU A 1157 -50.26 19.18 49.83
CA GLU A 1157 -50.64 20.12 50.88
C GLU A 1157 -49.37 20.71 51.48
N VAL A 1158 -49.16 21.98 51.17
CA VAL A 1158 -48.42 22.90 52.02
C VAL A 1158 -49.19 22.97 53.35
N SER A 1159 -48.91 22.07 54.30
CA SER A 1159 -49.16 22.39 55.71
C SER A 1159 -48.32 21.55 56.67
N VAL A 1160 -47.78 22.26 57.66
CA VAL A 1160 -47.05 21.77 58.84
C VAL A 1160 -45.60 21.32 58.58
N ARG A 1161 -44.70 22.31 58.60
CA ARG A 1161 -43.39 22.14 59.22
C ARG A 1161 -43.60 21.47 60.59
N LYS A 1162 -43.36 20.16 60.68
CA LYS A 1162 -43.03 19.54 61.97
C LYS A 1162 -41.75 20.22 62.43
N SER A 1163 -41.86 20.99 63.52
CA SER A 1163 -40.71 21.49 64.27
C SER A 1163 -39.79 20.31 64.58
N GLY A 1164 -38.64 20.26 63.91
CA GLY A 1164 -37.64 19.20 64.10
C GLY A 1164 -37.09 18.56 62.82
N THR A 1165 -37.61 18.87 61.63
CA THR A 1165 -37.03 18.34 60.37
C THR A 1165 -35.95 19.31 59.88
N GLU A 1166 -34.69 19.04 60.19
CA GLU A 1166 -33.55 19.82 59.71
C GLU A 1166 -33.32 19.54 58.21
N ILE A 1167 -33.42 20.59 57.38
CA ILE A 1167 -33.20 20.50 55.94
C ILE A 1167 -31.69 20.65 55.67
N ILE A 1168 -31.07 19.60 55.12
CA ILE A 1168 -29.66 19.61 54.74
C ILE A 1168 -29.53 20.00 53.26
N ARG A 1169 -28.90 21.15 52.97
CA ARG A 1169 -28.50 21.50 51.60
C ARG A 1169 -27.15 20.87 51.28
N ILE A 1170 -27.15 19.70 50.68
CA ILE A 1170 -25.93 18.91 50.39
C ILE A 1170 -24.89 19.64 49.51
N ASN A 1171 -25.29 20.65 48.74
CA ASN A 1171 -24.39 21.44 47.88
C ASN A 1171 -23.73 22.65 48.58
N HIS A 1172 -24.16 23.02 49.79
CA HIS A 1172 -23.52 24.04 50.62
C HIS A 1172 -23.17 23.39 51.96
N ILE A 1173 -21.93 23.54 52.44
CA ILE A 1173 -21.56 22.99 53.75
C ILE A 1173 -22.29 23.83 54.81
N VAL A 1174 -23.38 23.31 55.39
CA VAL A 1174 -24.21 24.04 56.36
C VAL A 1174 -23.83 23.68 57.81
N ASP A 1175 -23.45 22.43 58.10
CA ASP A 1175 -22.94 22.00 59.42
C ASP A 1175 -22.27 20.61 59.30
N GLY A 1176 -21.06 20.44 59.84
CA GLY A 1176 -20.30 19.19 59.75
C GLY A 1176 -20.82 18.05 60.63
N GLU A 1177 -21.45 18.37 61.75
CA GLU A 1177 -22.02 17.38 62.69
C GLU A 1177 -23.36 16.84 62.15
N LEU A 1178 -24.17 17.75 61.59
CA LEU A 1178 -25.40 17.42 60.88
C LEU A 1178 -25.17 16.52 59.66
N LEU A 1179 -24.14 16.83 58.86
CA LEU A 1179 -23.74 16.02 57.71
C LEU A 1179 -23.29 14.63 58.14
N LYS A 1180 -22.46 14.53 59.19
CA LYS A 1180 -22.00 13.26 59.73
C LYS A 1180 -23.17 12.38 60.17
N ASN A 1181 -24.12 12.96 60.90
CA ASN A 1181 -25.33 12.25 61.34
C ASN A 1181 -26.16 11.73 60.16
N TRP A 1182 -26.32 12.52 59.08
CA TRP A 1182 -27.04 12.08 57.89
C TRP A 1182 -26.34 10.94 57.13
N LEU A 1183 -25.01 10.97 57.05
CA LEU A 1183 -24.20 9.91 56.43
C LEU A 1183 -24.22 8.60 57.23
N GLU A 1184 -24.35 8.67 58.55
CA GLU A 1184 -24.28 7.52 59.47
C GLU A 1184 -25.66 6.96 59.89
N TRP A 1185 -26.78 7.61 59.55
CA TRP A 1185 -28.13 7.23 60.02
C TRP A 1185 -28.67 5.92 59.42
N PRO A 1186 -29.07 4.91 60.23
CA PRO A 1186 -29.61 3.64 59.75
C PRO A 1186 -31.15 3.66 59.53
N GLN A 1187 -31.61 3.36 58.30
CA GLN A 1187 -32.97 2.92 57.87
C GLN A 1187 -34.19 3.89 57.93
N ARG A 1188 -35.14 3.69 56.97
CA ARG A 1188 -36.44 4.39 56.79
C ARG A 1188 -37.54 3.85 57.74
N PRO A 1189 -38.55 4.67 58.14
CA PRO A 1189 -39.66 4.22 58.99
C PRO A 1189 -40.66 3.33 58.24
N SER A 1190 -41.12 2.27 58.89
CA SER A 1190 -42.22 1.39 58.45
C SER A 1190 -43.58 2.10 58.55
N PHE A 1191 -44.43 2.16 57.51
CA PHE A 1191 -45.87 2.39 57.71
C PHE A 1191 -46.83 1.71 56.71
N VAL A 1192 -48.05 1.52 57.23
CA VAL A 1192 -49.12 0.57 56.89
C VAL A 1192 -50.03 0.99 55.72
N GLN A 1193 -50.43 0.03 54.88
CA GLN A 1193 -51.50 0.11 53.86
C GLN A 1193 -52.86 0.62 54.37
N ARG A 1194 -53.53 1.51 53.62
CA ARG A 1194 -55.00 1.46 53.40
C ARG A 1194 -55.45 2.24 52.15
N SER A 1195 -56.34 1.60 51.39
CA SER A 1195 -56.98 2.00 50.14
C SER A 1195 -57.85 3.27 50.22
N ILE A 1196 -58.05 3.96 49.08
CA ILE A 1196 -59.36 4.13 48.39
C ILE A 1196 -59.21 5.04 47.14
N THR A 1197 -60.00 4.66 46.14
CA THR A 1197 -60.35 5.24 44.83
C THR A 1197 -60.64 6.75 44.78
N ASP A 1198 -60.29 7.47 43.71
CA ASP A 1198 -61.14 7.72 42.52
C ASP A 1198 -60.73 9.00 41.72
N HIS A 1199 -60.91 8.94 40.39
CA HIS A 1199 -61.11 10.02 39.40
C HIS A 1199 -60.05 11.13 39.11
N GLY A 1200 -59.53 11.13 37.85
CA GLY A 1200 -59.89 12.18 36.88
C GLY A 1200 -58.85 13.21 36.39
N LYS A 1201 -58.34 12.99 35.15
CA LYS A 1201 -58.15 13.94 34.02
C LYS A 1201 -57.05 15.06 34.04
N ARG A 1202 -56.27 15.01 32.93
CA ARG A 1202 -55.59 16.10 32.15
C ARG A 1202 -54.38 16.75 32.86
N GLY A 1203 -53.19 16.97 32.27
CA GLY A 1203 -52.71 17.22 30.90
C GLY A 1203 -51.74 18.42 30.97
N PHE A 1204 -50.75 18.51 30.07
CA PHE A 1204 -49.57 19.44 30.03
C PHE A 1204 -48.36 18.98 30.87
N GLY A 1205 -47.10 19.06 30.44
CA GLY A 1205 -46.42 19.79 29.37
C GLY A 1205 -45.09 20.28 29.96
N LEU A 1206 -43.97 19.66 29.59
CA LEU A 1206 -42.65 19.88 30.18
C LEU A 1206 -41.79 20.75 29.26
N GLU A 1207 -41.44 21.95 29.74
CA GLU A 1207 -40.22 22.68 29.41
C GLU A 1207 -39.42 22.86 30.72
N ASP A 1208 -38.12 22.65 30.58
CA ASP A 1208 -36.97 23.07 31.39
C ASP A 1208 -36.80 22.65 32.86
N GLY A 1209 -35.70 21.92 33.07
CA GLY A 1209 -35.09 21.59 34.36
C GLY A 1209 -33.97 20.57 34.24
#